data_AF-A0AB39ZYB8-F1
#
_entry.id   AF-A0AB39ZYB8-F1
#
_cell.length_a   1.000
_cell.length_b   1.000
_cell.length_c   1.000
_cell.angle_alpha   90.00
_cell.angle_beta   90.00
_cell.angle_gamma   90.00
#
_symmetry.space_group_name_H-M   'P 1'
#
loop_
_entity.id
_entity.type
_entity.pdbx_description
1 polymer ?
#
loop_
_entity_poly.entity_id
_entity_poly.type
_entity_poly.pdbx_seq_one_letter_code
_entity_poly.pdbx_strand_id
1 'polypeptide(L)'
;MDDVERIQSENDNLRKIRNRLMQWESKTDPLAALSVQQEEHLDVLTNLWRDSGPSAPPPTTPTQAAPADHLAATSPPSGDDGELPVEGLQSTNDFLLWFADVSAEIEQRGDADYHKYLQQLEQRKAECSHMLDQIAGAMERLGALCDEYDFVSQKTSALNTASEQLIEEQEKLQELSHEIQRRLHYFSQVELLNQRLQSPTLSVASEAFRECLNKIDECLNYIEENPKFKDAATYNVKYRQCLAKASGLVRNYVTSVINQATEATLHPKNAPDASTAIKAPDAAFALYYGKYQTAAAKVKRVAQLIEARSEHSQDYAQLMADLQQHYLTQRASVMSPAVNLSIQNVKLAHKGDHCSLTRSACAFLVHVCQDEQRLFYQFFSTGAPHLTIYLEGLCTILYDTMRPFIIHINHLETLAEICSILRIEMLEEHVQQNPAGLEAFATIAHQLLQDVQERLVFRAHLYLQSDILNFNPSSGDLAYPEKLEMMESIALSLQEPAPLRRSDSRASMISSVSSAVETESVDTAYRVKQMNSPADLHGMWYPTVRRTLVCLSRLYRCVDRPIFQGLSQEALKLCIQSVSHAAGKISANKTPIDGELFEIKHLLILREQIAPFRVDFTVKETSLDFSKVKTAAFGLLQKRKQLFSMGSNNALLEFLLEGTPQIKEHLLDSRKEVDRQLKSVCERYIKDAVHMLVGPLVTFLEKAQTLLAQATPATPQTPDSAKVSYVLRQSPWASPQQISSIIQETQRLIKAKLAVLQRSMQLYLSNRDTEFIIFRPIRNNIIQSFVKLEQLLTTNGYSTDDMIITSCPSAEQVSILLSSASILAAEGVASFAAAARKISTSSSVEGPTVGRKLSTLSNRSELVEEPKAEEAAAQVEVVPAEEPSPEKIVEESQTQANSE
;
A
#
# COMPACT_ATOMS: atom_id res chain seq x y z
N MET A 1 21.96 -5.36 -43.06
CA MET A 1 23.43 -5.39 -42.90
C MET A 1 23.96 -6.79 -43.19
N ASP A 2 23.25 -7.82 -42.74
CA ASP A 2 23.62 -9.24 -42.92
C ASP A 2 23.74 -9.72 -44.38
N ASP A 3 22.97 -9.17 -45.33
CA ASP A 3 23.12 -9.55 -46.76
C ASP A 3 24.41 -9.00 -47.39
N VAL A 4 24.93 -7.87 -46.89
CA VAL A 4 26.20 -7.30 -47.38
C VAL A 4 27.39 -8.11 -46.86
N GLU A 5 27.33 -8.56 -45.61
CA GLU A 5 28.35 -9.43 -45.01
C GLU A 5 28.39 -10.80 -45.68
N ARG A 6 27.23 -11.36 -46.06
CA ARG A 6 27.15 -12.64 -46.77
C ARG A 6 27.77 -12.55 -48.18
N ILE A 7 27.47 -11.49 -48.92
CA ILE A 7 28.04 -11.25 -50.27
C ILE A 7 29.55 -10.94 -50.20
N GLN A 8 30.03 -10.28 -49.15
CA GLN A 8 31.47 -10.07 -48.92
C GLN A 8 32.18 -11.40 -48.62
N SER A 9 31.58 -12.27 -47.81
CA SER A 9 32.14 -13.58 -47.48
C SER A 9 32.25 -14.52 -48.71
N GLU A 10 31.26 -14.50 -49.61
CA GLU A 10 31.31 -15.25 -50.87
C GLU A 10 32.36 -14.70 -51.84
N ASN A 11 32.50 -13.38 -51.95
CA ASN A 11 33.56 -12.77 -52.77
C ASN A 11 34.97 -13.09 -52.25
N ASP A 12 35.18 -13.12 -50.94
CA ASP A 12 36.46 -13.49 -50.34
C ASP A 12 36.79 -14.98 -50.55
N ASN A 13 35.78 -15.86 -50.51
CA ASN A 13 35.96 -17.26 -50.84
C ASN A 13 36.32 -17.47 -52.32
N LEU A 14 35.67 -16.75 -53.25
CA LEU A 14 36.02 -16.80 -54.68
C LEU A 14 37.44 -16.29 -54.95
N ARG A 15 37.88 -15.23 -54.26
CA ARG A 15 39.26 -14.73 -54.34
C ARG A 15 40.28 -15.75 -53.82
N LYS A 16 39.97 -16.47 -52.73
CA LYS A 16 40.82 -17.56 -52.22
C LYS A 16 40.95 -18.71 -53.21
N ILE A 17 39.84 -19.13 -53.84
CA ILE A 17 39.85 -20.19 -54.85
C ILE A 17 40.68 -19.76 -56.06
N ARG A 18 40.49 -18.54 -56.56
CA ARG A 18 41.27 -17.99 -57.68
C ARG A 18 42.76 -17.91 -57.37
N ASN A 19 43.15 -17.49 -56.16
CA ASN A 19 44.55 -17.47 -55.76
C ASN A 19 45.16 -18.88 -55.67
N ARG A 20 44.41 -19.89 -55.22
CA ARG A 20 44.87 -21.28 -55.22
C ARG A 20 45.01 -21.86 -56.64
N LEU A 21 44.12 -21.49 -57.56
CA LEU A 21 44.23 -21.87 -58.97
C LEU A 21 45.46 -21.24 -59.65
N MET A 22 45.75 -19.96 -59.37
CA MET A 22 46.98 -19.31 -59.89
C MET A 22 48.27 -19.94 -59.33
N GLN A 23 48.19 -20.64 -58.20
CA GLN A 23 49.31 -21.41 -57.62
C GLN A 23 49.43 -22.83 -58.19
N TRP A 24 48.46 -23.35 -58.95
CA TRP A 24 48.60 -24.61 -59.69
C TRP A 24 49.64 -24.53 -60.82
N GLU A 25 49.81 -23.35 -61.43
CA GLU A 25 50.74 -23.12 -62.55
C GLU A 25 52.08 -22.50 -62.11
N SER A 26 52.34 -22.45 -60.80
CA SER A 26 53.60 -21.95 -60.22
C SER A 26 54.77 -22.88 -60.54
N LYS A 27 55.82 -22.36 -61.19
CA LYS A 27 57.03 -23.13 -61.54
C LYS A 27 57.93 -23.49 -60.35
N THR A 28 57.68 -22.92 -59.17
CA THR A 28 58.56 -23.04 -58.00
C THR A 28 57.96 -23.85 -56.86
N ASP A 29 56.63 -24.04 -56.84
CA ASP A 29 55.92 -24.92 -55.88
C ASP A 29 54.47 -25.18 -56.37
N PRO A 30 54.25 -26.08 -57.34
CA PRO A 30 52.91 -26.36 -57.87
C PRO A 30 52.12 -27.23 -56.89
N LEU A 31 50.90 -26.80 -56.57
CA LEU A 31 49.95 -27.53 -55.70
C LEU A 31 49.49 -28.91 -56.25
N ALA A 32 49.88 -29.25 -57.49
CA ALA A 32 49.76 -30.58 -58.09
C ALA A 32 51.05 -30.93 -58.84
N ALA A 33 52.15 -31.19 -58.11
CA ALA A 33 53.41 -31.62 -58.71
C ALA A 33 53.24 -32.96 -59.45
N LEU A 34 53.65 -32.99 -60.73
CA LEU A 34 53.73 -34.22 -61.52
C LEU A 34 54.77 -35.15 -60.90
N SER A 35 54.52 -36.47 -60.91
CA SER A 35 55.51 -37.42 -60.41
C SER A 35 56.72 -37.48 -61.35
N VAL A 36 57.90 -37.81 -60.82
CA VAL A 36 59.15 -37.91 -61.61
C VAL A 36 58.99 -38.84 -62.82
N GLN A 37 58.18 -39.91 -62.70
CA GLN A 37 57.86 -40.82 -63.81
C GLN A 37 56.98 -40.17 -64.88
N GLN A 38 56.06 -39.28 -64.51
CA GLN A 38 55.21 -38.56 -65.46
C GLN A 38 55.98 -37.50 -66.23
N GLU A 39 56.93 -36.80 -65.59
CA GLU A 39 57.86 -35.90 -66.29
C GLU A 39 58.76 -36.66 -67.26
N GLU A 40 59.29 -37.83 -66.87
CA GLU A 40 60.15 -38.66 -67.72
C GLU A 40 59.39 -39.16 -68.98
N HIS A 41 58.12 -39.54 -68.84
CA HIS A 41 57.26 -39.90 -69.99
C HIS A 41 56.94 -38.71 -70.90
N LEU A 42 56.74 -37.52 -70.32
CA LEU A 42 56.53 -36.28 -71.08
C LEU A 42 57.80 -35.88 -71.86
N ASP A 43 58.98 -36.04 -71.27
CA ASP A 43 60.25 -35.79 -71.96
C ASP A 43 60.52 -36.81 -73.07
N VAL A 44 60.19 -38.09 -72.88
CA VAL A 44 60.27 -39.11 -73.94
C VAL A 44 59.33 -38.78 -75.11
N LEU A 45 58.08 -38.38 -74.82
CA LEU A 45 57.12 -37.96 -75.85
C LEU A 45 57.57 -36.68 -76.57
N THR A 46 58.15 -35.73 -75.84
CA THR A 46 58.63 -34.45 -76.40
C THR A 46 59.88 -34.63 -77.27
N ASN A 47 60.74 -35.61 -76.94
CA ASN A 47 61.91 -35.96 -77.74
C ASN A 47 61.53 -36.77 -79.00
N LEU A 48 60.56 -37.68 -78.92
CA LEU A 48 60.01 -38.39 -80.08
C LEU A 48 59.34 -37.44 -81.10
N TRP A 49 58.70 -36.37 -80.62
CA TRP A 49 58.10 -35.33 -81.46
C TRP A 49 59.10 -34.37 -82.11
N ARG A 50 60.31 -34.22 -81.55
CA ARG A 50 61.32 -33.26 -82.04
C ARG A 50 62.20 -33.80 -83.17
N ASP A 51 62.30 -35.12 -83.32
CA ASP A 51 63.13 -35.79 -84.36
C ASP A 51 62.38 -36.16 -85.66
N SER A 52 61.12 -35.73 -85.82
CA SER A 52 60.27 -36.12 -86.97
C SER A 52 59.88 -34.93 -87.86
N GLY A 53 60.82 -34.03 -88.17
CA GLY A 53 60.69 -32.98 -89.19
C GLY A 53 61.35 -33.36 -90.53
N PRO A 54 60.86 -32.87 -91.69
CA PRO A 54 61.26 -33.37 -93.01
C PRO A 54 62.48 -32.66 -93.61
N SER A 55 63.45 -33.40 -94.18
CA SER A 55 64.26 -32.99 -95.37
C SER A 55 65.40 -33.99 -95.70
N ALA A 56 65.15 -34.85 -96.71
CA ALA A 56 65.95 -35.18 -97.92
C ALA A 56 67.48 -35.54 -97.89
N PRO A 57 67.99 -36.35 -98.87
CA PRO A 57 69.13 -37.29 -98.75
C PRO A 57 70.40 -36.93 -99.60
N PRO A 58 71.30 -37.89 -99.98
CA PRO A 58 72.52 -38.41 -99.32
C PRO A 58 73.84 -37.95 -100.03
N PRO A 59 75.05 -38.49 -99.70
CA PRO A 59 75.60 -39.58 -100.54
C PRO A 59 76.53 -40.63 -99.84
N THR A 60 76.42 -41.89 -100.34
CA THR A 60 77.46 -42.91 -100.68
C THR A 60 78.93 -42.60 -100.31
N THR A 61 79.80 -43.46 -99.75
CA THR A 61 80.23 -44.89 -99.97
C THR A 61 81.64 -45.02 -99.26
N PRO A 62 82.41 -46.14 -99.26
CA PRO A 62 82.12 -47.58 -99.15
C PRO A 62 83.15 -48.39 -98.26
N THR A 63 82.85 -49.70 -98.13
CA THR A 63 83.75 -50.89 -98.06
C THR A 63 84.44 -51.36 -96.76
N GLN A 64 84.27 -52.68 -96.57
CA GLN A 64 85.06 -53.72 -95.87
C GLN A 64 84.64 -54.05 -94.43
N ALA A 65 84.54 -55.31 -93.98
CA ALA A 65 84.39 -56.65 -94.56
C ALA A 65 84.29 -57.63 -93.37
N ALA A 66 83.21 -58.42 -93.29
CA ALA A 66 83.09 -59.83 -92.82
C ALA A 66 83.76 -60.30 -91.48
N PRO A 67 83.56 -61.55 -90.98
CA PRO A 67 82.73 -62.66 -91.48
C PRO A 67 81.91 -63.47 -90.43
N ALA A 68 81.13 -64.43 -90.97
CA ALA A 68 80.80 -65.79 -90.47
C ALA A 68 79.75 -65.97 -89.33
N ASP A 69 78.75 -66.88 -89.38
CA ASP A 69 78.49 -68.13 -90.13
C ASP A 69 76.95 -68.32 -90.34
N HIS A 70 76.39 -68.59 -91.54
CA HIS A 70 76.29 -69.84 -92.35
C HIS A 70 75.40 -70.95 -91.72
N LEU A 71 74.52 -71.72 -92.41
CA LEU A 71 74.12 -71.86 -93.82
C LEU A 71 72.87 -72.79 -93.92
N ALA A 72 72.19 -72.70 -95.07
CA ALA A 72 71.21 -73.66 -95.57
C ALA A 72 71.74 -74.39 -96.83
N ALA A 73 71.09 -75.52 -97.11
CA ALA A 73 70.76 -76.06 -98.44
C ALA A 73 71.75 -76.92 -99.25
N THR A 74 71.18 -78.05 -99.67
CA THR A 74 71.58 -79.05 -100.66
C THR A 74 71.51 -78.49 -102.10
N SER A 75 72.45 -78.96 -102.93
CA SER A 75 72.68 -78.83 -104.39
C SER A 75 71.49 -78.58 -105.34
N PRO A 76 71.76 -78.04 -106.55
CA PRO A 76 71.77 -78.90 -107.75
C PRO A 76 72.85 -78.58 -108.83
N PRO A 77 73.09 -79.47 -109.83
CA PRO A 77 74.11 -79.37 -110.89
C PRO A 77 73.56 -78.68 -112.17
N SER A 78 74.37 -78.19 -113.14
CA SER A 78 74.83 -78.92 -114.35
C SER A 78 75.36 -77.93 -115.42
N GLY A 79 76.10 -78.42 -116.43
CA GLY A 79 76.36 -77.76 -117.74
C GLY A 79 77.87 -77.69 -118.04
N ASP A 80 78.53 -78.70 -118.61
CA ASP A 80 78.36 -79.45 -119.86
C ASP A 80 78.71 -78.62 -121.11
N ASP A 81 80.01 -78.61 -121.45
CA ASP A 81 80.49 -78.26 -122.79
C ASP A 81 80.43 -79.51 -123.66
N GLY A 82 79.38 -79.57 -124.46
CA GLY A 82 79.40 -79.92 -125.88
C GLY A 82 80.44 -80.93 -126.38
N GLU A 83 80.38 -82.18 -125.89
CA GLU A 83 80.85 -83.32 -126.67
C GLU A 83 79.70 -83.91 -127.50
N LEU A 84 80.04 -84.34 -128.72
CA LEU A 84 79.15 -84.82 -129.77
C LEU A 84 78.17 -85.93 -129.30
N PRO A 85 76.95 -86.07 -129.88
CA PRO A 85 76.09 -87.23 -129.63
C PRO A 85 76.82 -88.55 -129.96
N VAL A 86 76.84 -89.54 -129.05
CA VAL A 86 77.59 -90.82 -129.23
C VAL A 86 77.00 -91.73 -130.31
N GLU A 87 75.73 -91.57 -130.72
CA GLU A 87 75.31 -92.13 -132.01
C GLU A 87 75.76 -91.17 -133.10
N GLY A 88 77.03 -91.27 -133.50
CA GLY A 88 77.71 -90.32 -134.38
C GLY A 88 76.81 -89.88 -135.54
N LEU A 89 76.60 -88.57 -135.64
CA LEU A 89 75.65 -87.87 -136.51
C LEU A 89 75.57 -88.48 -137.92
N GLN A 90 74.45 -89.17 -138.22
CA GLN A 90 74.24 -89.83 -139.50
C GLN A 90 73.31 -89.07 -140.46
N SER A 91 72.71 -87.94 -140.03
CA SER A 91 71.74 -87.21 -140.86
C SER A 91 71.74 -85.69 -140.61
N THR A 92 71.54 -84.92 -141.68
CA THR A 92 71.49 -83.45 -141.69
C THR A 92 70.36 -82.86 -140.85
N ASN A 93 69.32 -83.65 -140.56
CA ASN A 93 68.16 -83.21 -139.78
C ASN A 93 68.54 -82.92 -138.31
N ASP A 94 69.44 -83.74 -137.75
CA ASP A 94 69.88 -83.59 -136.35
C ASP A 94 70.67 -82.29 -136.11
N PHE A 95 71.36 -81.79 -137.14
CA PHE A 95 72.09 -80.51 -137.03
C PHE A 95 71.17 -79.29 -137.01
N LEU A 96 70.08 -79.31 -137.78
CA LEU A 96 69.16 -78.16 -137.88
C LEU A 96 68.34 -77.96 -136.60
N LEU A 97 67.96 -79.06 -135.93
CA LEU A 97 67.28 -78.99 -134.64
C LEU A 97 68.17 -78.36 -133.57
N TRP A 98 69.44 -78.77 -133.50
CA TRP A 98 70.40 -78.18 -132.58
C TRP A 98 70.61 -76.67 -132.84
N PHE A 99 70.66 -76.23 -134.10
CA PHE A 99 70.80 -74.82 -134.42
C PHE A 99 69.57 -73.98 -134.02
N ALA A 100 68.36 -74.52 -134.14
CA ALA A 100 67.12 -73.85 -133.76
C ALA A 100 67.06 -73.60 -132.24
N ASP A 101 67.48 -74.57 -131.44
CA ASP A 101 67.51 -74.44 -129.98
C ASP A 101 68.49 -73.33 -129.54
N VAL A 102 69.69 -73.28 -130.17
CA VAL A 102 70.69 -72.24 -129.87
C VAL A 102 70.19 -70.83 -130.25
N SER A 103 69.42 -70.70 -131.33
CA SER A 103 68.89 -69.39 -131.75
C SER A 103 67.75 -68.90 -130.84
N ALA A 104 66.88 -69.79 -130.38
CA ALA A 104 65.85 -69.47 -129.38
C ALA A 104 66.46 -69.01 -128.04
N GLU A 105 67.58 -69.60 -127.63
CA GLU A 105 68.26 -69.20 -126.40
C GLU A 105 68.84 -67.77 -126.46
N ILE A 106 69.24 -67.30 -127.64
CA ILE A 106 69.78 -65.94 -127.84
C ILE A 106 68.67 -64.88 -127.75
N GLU A 107 67.50 -65.12 -128.34
CA GLU A 107 66.35 -64.20 -128.22
C GLU A 107 65.86 -64.08 -126.78
N GLN A 108 65.78 -65.20 -126.06
CA GLN A 108 65.35 -65.22 -124.66
C GLN A 108 66.31 -64.44 -123.74
N ARG A 109 67.62 -64.46 -124.04
CA ARG A 109 68.61 -63.65 -123.32
C ARG A 109 68.51 -62.15 -123.63
N GLY A 110 68.05 -61.76 -124.83
CA GLY A 110 67.85 -60.37 -125.23
C GLY A 110 66.73 -59.64 -124.49
N ASP A 111 65.62 -60.33 -124.20
CA ASP A 111 64.40 -59.73 -123.63
C ASP A 111 64.27 -59.82 -122.09
N ALA A 112 65.28 -60.35 -121.40
CA ALA A 112 65.21 -60.65 -119.97
C ALA A 112 65.05 -59.42 -119.06
N ASP A 113 65.63 -58.27 -119.42
CA ASP A 113 65.63 -57.09 -118.55
C ASP A 113 64.30 -56.32 -118.58
N TYR A 114 63.57 -56.32 -119.70
CA TYR A 114 62.23 -55.71 -119.76
C TYR A 114 61.19 -56.50 -118.94
N HIS A 115 61.30 -57.83 -118.94
CA HIS A 115 60.45 -58.70 -118.10
C HIS A 115 60.67 -58.44 -116.61
N LYS A 116 61.92 -58.23 -116.18
CA LYS A 116 62.21 -57.85 -114.78
C LYS A 116 61.57 -56.52 -114.39
N TYR A 117 61.61 -55.51 -115.26
CA TYR A 117 61.03 -54.20 -114.95
C TYR A 117 59.50 -54.23 -114.90
N LEU A 118 58.85 -54.97 -115.80
CA LEU A 118 57.39 -55.16 -115.77
C LEU A 118 56.95 -55.87 -114.48
N GLN A 119 57.68 -56.91 -114.07
CA GLN A 119 57.42 -57.62 -112.81
C GLN A 119 57.54 -56.69 -111.60
N GLN A 120 58.50 -55.76 -111.61
CA GLN A 120 58.67 -54.78 -110.53
C GLN A 120 57.50 -53.77 -110.44
N LEU A 121 56.95 -53.34 -111.58
CA LEU A 121 55.79 -52.45 -111.64
C LEU A 121 54.50 -53.15 -111.16
N GLU A 122 54.29 -54.41 -111.56
CA GLU A 122 53.16 -55.21 -111.09
C GLU A 122 53.24 -55.43 -109.58
N GLN A 123 54.44 -55.69 -109.05
CA GLN A 123 54.67 -55.80 -107.61
C GLN A 123 54.34 -54.49 -106.88
N ARG A 124 54.77 -53.33 -107.39
CA ARG A 124 54.46 -52.03 -106.77
C ARG A 124 52.97 -51.69 -106.81
N LYS A 125 52.27 -52.04 -107.89
CA LYS A 125 50.82 -51.89 -107.97
C LYS A 125 50.12 -52.76 -106.91
N ALA A 126 50.58 -54.01 -106.74
CA ALA A 126 50.05 -54.92 -105.73
C ALA A 126 50.30 -54.41 -104.30
N GLU A 127 51.49 -53.85 -104.03
CA GLU A 127 51.82 -53.22 -102.74
C GLU A 127 50.90 -52.03 -102.44
N CYS A 128 50.66 -51.15 -103.42
CA CYS A 128 49.74 -50.01 -103.24
C CYS A 128 48.28 -50.43 -103.03
N SER A 129 47.79 -51.45 -103.76
CA SER A 129 46.44 -51.98 -103.52
C SER A 129 46.32 -52.58 -102.13
N HIS A 130 47.33 -53.31 -101.68
CA HIS A 130 47.34 -53.88 -100.34
C HIS A 130 47.29 -52.80 -99.25
N MET A 131 48.02 -51.70 -99.43
CA MET A 131 48.00 -50.59 -98.48
C MET A 131 46.65 -49.87 -98.44
N LEU A 132 45.98 -49.70 -99.59
CA LEU A 132 44.63 -49.14 -99.63
C LEU A 132 43.61 -50.05 -98.94
N ASP A 133 43.70 -51.36 -99.13
CA ASP A 133 42.86 -52.33 -98.43
C ASP A 133 43.08 -52.28 -96.91
N GLN A 134 44.34 -52.14 -96.46
CA GLN A 134 44.65 -51.97 -95.05
C GLN A 134 44.07 -50.67 -94.47
N ILE A 135 44.17 -49.55 -95.19
CA ILE A 135 43.61 -48.27 -94.75
C ILE A 135 42.08 -48.33 -94.69
N ALA A 136 41.44 -48.94 -95.70
CA ALA A 136 40.00 -49.16 -95.69
C ALA A 136 39.57 -50.01 -94.47
N GLY A 137 40.29 -51.10 -94.20
CA GLY A 137 40.05 -51.93 -93.01
C GLY A 137 40.31 -51.20 -91.69
N ALA A 138 41.28 -50.28 -91.64
CA ALA A 138 41.53 -49.45 -90.46
C ALA A 138 40.42 -48.42 -90.22
N MET A 139 39.90 -47.78 -91.29
CA MET A 139 38.78 -46.85 -91.18
C MET A 139 37.49 -47.56 -90.77
N GLU A 140 37.23 -48.76 -91.28
CA GLU A 140 36.07 -49.57 -90.88
C GLU A 140 36.15 -49.93 -89.39
N ARG A 141 37.34 -50.34 -88.90
CA ARG A 141 37.57 -50.60 -87.48
C ARG A 141 37.40 -49.35 -86.61
N LEU A 142 37.83 -48.19 -87.10
CA LEU A 142 37.67 -46.93 -86.37
C LEU A 142 36.20 -46.49 -86.32
N GLY A 143 35.45 -46.68 -87.41
CA GLY A 143 34.00 -46.47 -87.44
C GLY A 143 33.29 -47.36 -86.43
N ALA A 144 33.62 -48.66 -86.43
CA ALA A 144 33.08 -49.60 -85.44
C ALA A 144 33.44 -49.20 -83.99
N LEU A 145 34.65 -48.70 -83.75
CA LEU A 145 35.05 -48.24 -82.42
C LEU A 145 34.29 -46.98 -81.97
N CYS A 146 34.03 -46.03 -82.88
CA CYS A 146 33.20 -44.86 -82.59
C CYS A 146 31.77 -45.28 -82.25
N ASP A 147 31.18 -46.20 -83.01
CA ASP A 147 29.85 -46.72 -82.75
C ASP A 147 29.78 -47.46 -81.39
N GLU A 148 30.81 -48.25 -81.06
CA GLU A 148 30.93 -48.89 -79.75
C GLU A 148 31.10 -47.87 -78.61
N TYR A 149 31.91 -46.82 -78.80
CA TYR A 149 32.10 -45.75 -77.83
C TYR A 149 30.79 -44.99 -77.57
N ASP A 150 30.06 -44.62 -78.62
CA ASP A 150 28.78 -43.94 -78.50
C ASP A 150 27.74 -44.82 -77.82
N PHE A 151 27.70 -46.11 -78.15
CA PHE A 151 26.87 -47.09 -77.45
C PHE A 151 27.20 -47.17 -75.96
N VAL A 152 28.48 -47.30 -75.60
CA VAL A 152 28.93 -47.38 -74.21
C VAL A 152 28.65 -46.06 -73.47
N SER A 153 28.89 -44.91 -74.10
CA SER A 153 28.64 -43.59 -73.52
C SER A 153 27.16 -43.37 -73.23
N GLN A 154 26.28 -43.67 -74.19
CA GLN A 154 24.83 -43.57 -73.99
C GLN A 154 24.34 -44.51 -72.89
N LYS A 155 24.82 -45.76 -72.87
CA LYS A 155 24.46 -46.73 -71.82
C LYS A 155 24.98 -46.31 -70.44
N THR A 156 26.20 -45.79 -70.37
CA THR A 156 26.81 -45.32 -69.11
C THR A 156 26.13 -44.06 -68.60
N SER A 157 25.78 -43.12 -69.46
CA SER A 157 25.01 -41.91 -69.10
C SER A 157 23.60 -42.25 -68.62
N ALA A 158 22.91 -43.17 -69.31
CA ALA A 158 21.60 -43.67 -68.88
C ALA A 158 21.68 -44.40 -67.53
N LEU A 159 22.73 -45.20 -67.31
CA LEU A 159 22.96 -45.88 -66.04
C LEU A 159 23.29 -44.88 -64.92
N ASN A 160 24.13 -43.88 -65.17
CA ASN A 160 24.46 -42.85 -64.19
C ASN A 160 23.22 -42.03 -63.81
N THR A 161 22.41 -41.62 -64.79
CA THR A 161 21.14 -40.92 -64.56
C THR A 161 20.18 -41.78 -63.72
N ALA A 162 20.05 -43.07 -64.03
CA ALA A 162 19.22 -43.99 -63.24
C ALA A 162 19.77 -44.19 -61.81
N SER A 163 21.10 -44.23 -61.65
CA SER A 163 21.75 -44.33 -60.34
C SER A 163 21.54 -43.08 -59.50
N GLU A 164 21.66 -41.89 -60.10
CA GLU A 164 21.39 -40.62 -59.42
C GLU A 164 19.93 -40.53 -58.97
N GLN A 165 18.98 -40.92 -59.82
CA GLN A 165 17.57 -41.01 -59.45
C GLN A 165 17.33 -41.98 -58.30
N LEU A 166 17.97 -43.16 -58.29
CA LEU A 166 17.87 -44.12 -57.20
C LEU A 166 18.49 -43.60 -55.89
N ILE A 167 19.60 -42.86 -55.96
CA ILE A 167 20.23 -42.24 -54.79
C ILE A 167 19.31 -41.15 -54.23
N GLU A 168 18.73 -40.31 -55.07
CA GLU A 168 17.75 -39.31 -54.63
C GLU A 168 16.52 -39.95 -53.99
N GLU A 169 15.98 -41.03 -54.57
CA GLU A 169 14.86 -41.76 -53.98
C GLU A 169 15.26 -42.41 -52.66
N GLN A 170 16.45 -42.98 -52.56
CA GLN A 170 16.98 -43.54 -51.33
C GLN A 170 17.09 -42.47 -50.23
N GLU A 171 17.66 -41.30 -50.53
CA GLU A 171 17.76 -40.19 -49.59
C GLU A 171 16.38 -39.71 -49.13
N LYS A 172 15.44 -39.53 -50.06
CA LYS A 172 14.05 -39.14 -49.74
C LYS A 172 13.35 -40.19 -48.86
N LEU A 173 13.52 -41.48 -49.17
CA LEU A 173 12.95 -42.57 -48.38
C LEU A 173 13.60 -42.67 -47.00
N GLN A 174 14.90 -42.41 -46.90
CA GLN A 174 15.63 -42.42 -45.64
C GLN A 174 15.21 -41.24 -44.75
N GLU A 175 15.05 -40.04 -45.32
CA GLU A 175 14.49 -38.88 -44.62
C GLU A 175 13.06 -39.15 -44.13
N LEU A 176 12.22 -39.75 -44.97
CA LEU A 176 10.87 -40.15 -44.59
C LEU A 176 10.88 -41.21 -43.47
N SER A 177 11.79 -42.18 -43.53
CA SER A 177 11.96 -43.21 -42.50
C SER A 177 12.35 -42.59 -41.16
N HIS A 178 13.32 -41.67 -41.16
CA HIS A 178 13.73 -40.95 -39.96
C HIS A 178 12.59 -40.10 -39.37
N GLU A 179 11.81 -39.42 -40.22
CA GLU A 179 10.67 -38.64 -39.78
C GLU A 179 9.56 -39.52 -39.18
N ILE A 180 9.25 -40.66 -39.81
CA ILE A 180 8.31 -41.64 -39.25
C ILE A 180 8.81 -42.16 -37.90
N GLN A 181 10.09 -42.51 -37.80
CA GLN A 181 10.68 -43.02 -36.56
C GLN A 181 10.62 -41.97 -35.44
N ARG A 182 10.92 -40.71 -35.75
CA ARG A 182 10.80 -39.58 -34.82
C ARG A 182 9.36 -39.40 -34.33
N ARG A 183 8.38 -39.43 -35.23
CA ARG A 183 6.96 -39.32 -34.85
C ARG A 183 6.51 -40.51 -34.00
N LEU A 184 6.89 -41.72 -34.38
CA LEU A 184 6.54 -42.96 -33.67
C LEU A 184 7.16 -43.03 -32.27
N HIS A 185 8.34 -42.42 -32.07
CA HIS A 185 9.02 -42.37 -30.78
C HIS A 185 8.06 -41.91 -29.67
N TYR A 186 7.36 -40.79 -29.86
CA TYR A 186 6.41 -40.24 -28.90
C TYR A 186 5.19 -41.15 -28.63
N PHE A 187 4.86 -42.10 -29.50
CA PHE A 187 3.79 -43.06 -29.24
C PHE A 187 4.31 -44.31 -28.52
N SER A 188 5.57 -44.71 -28.76
CA SER A 188 6.18 -45.87 -28.10
C SER A 188 6.57 -45.65 -26.63
N GLN A 189 6.81 -44.40 -26.22
CA GLN A 189 7.31 -44.09 -24.87
C GLN A 189 6.28 -44.38 -23.74
N VAL A 190 4.97 -44.41 -24.02
CA VAL A 190 3.93 -44.65 -23.00
C VAL A 190 4.20 -45.92 -22.21
N GLU A 191 4.52 -47.03 -22.89
CA GLU A 191 4.64 -48.33 -22.25
C GLU A 191 5.86 -48.37 -21.33
N LEU A 192 6.99 -47.83 -21.81
CA LEU A 192 8.23 -47.73 -21.03
C LEU A 192 8.05 -46.84 -19.79
N LEU A 193 7.36 -45.71 -19.93
CA LEU A 193 7.08 -44.80 -18.82
C LEU A 193 6.13 -45.43 -17.81
N ASN A 194 5.08 -46.10 -18.26
CA ASN A 194 4.13 -46.78 -17.41
C ASN A 194 4.79 -47.94 -16.63
N GLN A 195 5.70 -48.70 -17.26
CA GLN A 195 6.47 -49.75 -16.59
C GLN A 195 7.43 -49.17 -15.53
N ARG A 196 8.13 -48.08 -15.84
CA ARG A 196 9.03 -47.41 -14.88
C ARG A 196 8.26 -46.85 -13.68
N LEU A 197 7.10 -46.23 -13.90
CA LEU A 197 6.25 -45.69 -12.83
C LEU A 197 5.65 -46.78 -11.94
N GLN A 198 5.50 -48.01 -12.44
CA GLN A 198 5.04 -49.15 -11.63
C GLN A 198 6.15 -49.80 -10.80
N SER A 199 7.42 -49.43 -11.01
CA SER A 199 8.52 -50.03 -10.27
C SER A 199 8.54 -49.57 -8.80
N PRO A 200 8.52 -50.48 -7.81
CA PRO A 200 8.48 -50.12 -6.39
C PRO A 200 9.79 -49.52 -5.88
N THR A 201 10.87 -49.64 -6.65
CA THR A 201 12.20 -49.08 -6.36
C THR A 201 12.36 -47.61 -6.76
N LEU A 202 11.39 -47.02 -7.46
CA LEU A 202 11.47 -45.64 -7.92
C LEU A 202 11.19 -44.67 -6.77
N SER A 203 12.25 -43.97 -6.31
CA SER A 203 12.09 -42.88 -5.35
C SER A 203 11.65 -41.60 -6.06
N VAL A 204 10.61 -40.96 -5.55
CA VAL A 204 10.07 -39.68 -6.05
C VAL A 204 11.10 -38.55 -5.97
N ALA A 205 12.04 -38.62 -5.02
CA ALA A 205 13.10 -37.62 -4.85
C ALA A 205 14.30 -37.81 -5.80
N SER A 206 14.31 -38.88 -6.61
CA SER A 206 15.40 -39.21 -7.54
C SER A 206 15.32 -38.40 -8.85
N GLU A 207 16.47 -38.17 -9.48
CA GLU A 207 16.53 -37.57 -10.82
C GLU A 207 15.83 -38.45 -11.88
N ALA A 208 15.85 -39.77 -11.70
CA ALA A 208 15.15 -40.69 -12.60
C ALA A 208 13.63 -40.44 -12.65
N PHE A 209 13.03 -40.01 -11.54
CA PHE A 209 11.61 -39.64 -11.50
C PHE A 209 11.37 -38.30 -12.22
N ARG A 210 12.28 -37.33 -12.04
CA ARG A 210 12.25 -36.05 -12.77
C ARG A 210 12.33 -36.26 -14.28
N GLU A 211 13.20 -37.15 -14.74
CA GLU A 211 13.30 -37.51 -16.17
C GLU A 211 12.02 -38.16 -16.69
N CYS A 212 11.38 -39.03 -15.90
CA CYS A 212 10.09 -39.60 -16.27
C CYS A 212 9.03 -38.52 -16.43
N LEU A 213 8.94 -37.55 -15.51
CA LEU A 213 8.01 -36.43 -15.64
C LEU A 213 8.31 -35.57 -16.88
N ASN A 214 9.57 -35.19 -17.11
CA ASN A 214 9.95 -34.43 -18.30
C ASN A 214 9.54 -35.13 -19.60
N LYS A 215 9.73 -36.45 -19.68
CA LYS A 215 9.33 -37.24 -20.85
C LYS A 215 7.82 -37.31 -21.01
N ILE A 216 7.06 -37.41 -19.92
CA ILE A 216 5.59 -37.36 -19.95
C ILE A 216 5.13 -35.99 -20.44
N ASP A 217 5.70 -34.91 -19.91
CA ASP A 217 5.36 -33.54 -20.28
C ASP A 217 5.70 -33.27 -21.76
N GLU A 218 6.88 -33.69 -22.24
CA GLU A 218 7.29 -33.57 -23.65
C GLU A 218 6.33 -34.34 -24.59
N CYS A 219 5.97 -35.57 -24.23
CA CYS A 219 5.04 -36.38 -25.03
C CYS A 219 3.62 -35.80 -25.03
N LEU A 220 3.16 -35.24 -23.90
CA LEU A 220 1.87 -34.58 -23.82
C LEU A 220 1.82 -33.33 -24.70
N ASN A 221 2.84 -32.45 -24.60
CA ASN A 221 2.94 -31.25 -25.42
C ASN A 221 2.96 -31.60 -26.91
N TYR A 222 3.78 -32.58 -27.32
CA TYR A 222 3.86 -33.01 -28.71
C TYR A 222 2.52 -33.53 -29.27
N ILE A 223 1.75 -34.28 -28.47
CA ILE A 223 0.44 -34.79 -28.87
C ILE A 223 -0.60 -33.67 -28.93
N GLU A 224 -0.54 -32.70 -28.01
CA GLU A 224 -1.44 -31.55 -27.99
C GLU A 224 -1.19 -30.58 -29.17
N GLU A 225 0.07 -30.42 -29.59
CA GLU A 225 0.44 -29.67 -30.81
C GLU A 225 -0.03 -30.36 -32.10
N ASN A 226 -0.20 -31.68 -32.09
CA ASN A 226 -0.56 -32.48 -33.26
C ASN A 226 -1.91 -33.21 -33.13
N PRO A 227 -3.04 -32.49 -32.97
CA PRO A 227 -4.35 -33.10 -32.75
C PRO A 227 -4.91 -33.83 -33.98
N LYS A 228 -4.32 -33.63 -35.17
CA LYS A 228 -4.77 -34.24 -36.42
C LYS A 228 -4.41 -35.73 -36.55
N PHE A 229 -3.51 -36.26 -35.71
CA PHE A 229 -3.16 -37.67 -35.78
C PHE A 229 -4.30 -38.57 -35.30
N LYS A 230 -4.49 -39.70 -35.99
CA LYS A 230 -5.63 -40.62 -35.76
C LYS A 230 -5.74 -41.09 -34.30
N ASP A 231 -4.61 -41.50 -33.70
CA ASP A 231 -4.59 -42.04 -32.33
C ASP A 231 -4.17 -41.02 -31.26
N ALA A 232 -4.02 -39.74 -31.62
CA ALA A 232 -3.58 -38.68 -30.70
C ALA A 232 -4.43 -38.64 -29.42
N ALA A 233 -5.76 -38.64 -29.56
CA ALA A 233 -6.68 -38.58 -28.42
C ALA A 233 -6.50 -39.78 -27.46
N THR A 234 -6.35 -40.99 -28.01
CA THR A 234 -6.15 -42.21 -27.22
C THR A 234 -4.83 -42.16 -26.43
N TYR A 235 -3.75 -41.73 -27.06
CA TYR A 235 -2.45 -41.62 -26.40
C TYR A 235 -2.38 -40.45 -25.42
N ASN A 236 -3.04 -39.33 -25.69
CA ASN A 236 -3.19 -38.24 -24.73
C ASN A 236 -3.81 -38.74 -23.42
N VAL A 237 -4.90 -39.52 -23.49
CA VAL A 237 -5.53 -40.14 -22.31
C VAL A 237 -4.56 -41.07 -21.58
N LYS A 238 -3.80 -41.92 -22.30
CA LYS A 238 -2.81 -42.83 -21.69
C LYS A 238 -1.68 -42.05 -20.99
N TYR A 239 -1.20 -40.97 -21.57
CA TYR A 239 -0.18 -40.12 -20.94
C TYR A 239 -0.73 -39.37 -19.74
N ARG A 240 -1.96 -38.84 -19.79
CA ARG A 240 -2.63 -38.27 -18.62
C ARG A 240 -2.86 -39.30 -17.51
N GLN A 241 -3.12 -40.57 -17.84
CA GLN A 241 -3.14 -41.65 -16.83
C GLN A 241 -1.76 -41.90 -16.21
N CYS A 242 -0.68 -41.86 -17.00
CA CYS A 242 0.69 -41.96 -16.47
C CYS A 242 1.02 -40.78 -15.55
N LEU A 243 0.61 -39.57 -15.95
CA LEU A 243 0.72 -38.37 -15.12
C LEU A 243 -0.07 -38.52 -13.82
N ALA A 244 -1.33 -38.96 -13.86
CA ALA A 244 -2.15 -39.18 -12.66
C ALA A 244 -1.50 -40.21 -11.70
N LYS A 245 -0.89 -41.28 -12.23
CA LYS A 245 -0.12 -42.25 -11.43
C LYS A 245 1.10 -41.59 -10.78
N ALA A 246 1.87 -40.81 -11.55
CA ALA A 246 3.03 -40.09 -11.03
C ALA A 246 2.63 -39.09 -9.93
N SER A 247 1.57 -38.31 -10.16
CA SER A 247 0.97 -37.41 -9.18
C SER A 247 0.52 -38.14 -7.91
N GLY A 248 -0.06 -39.34 -8.05
CA GLY A 248 -0.43 -40.21 -6.93
C GLY A 248 0.79 -40.66 -6.11
N LEU A 249 1.90 -41.04 -6.76
CA LEU A 249 3.14 -41.38 -6.07
C LEU A 249 3.70 -40.19 -5.29
N VAL A 250 3.69 -39.00 -5.89
CA VAL A 250 4.13 -37.78 -5.20
C VAL A 250 3.25 -37.48 -4.00
N ARG A 251 1.93 -37.54 -4.17
CA ARG A 251 0.95 -37.36 -3.08
C ARG A 251 1.23 -38.32 -1.93
N ASN A 252 1.36 -39.62 -2.22
CA ASN A 252 1.62 -40.63 -1.19
C ASN A 252 2.95 -40.40 -0.46
N TYR A 253 4.01 -40.03 -1.19
CA TYR A 253 5.30 -39.73 -0.60
C TYR A 253 5.24 -38.52 0.34
N VAL A 254 4.69 -37.40 -0.13
CA VAL A 254 4.61 -36.16 0.67
C VAL A 254 3.69 -36.37 1.88
N THR A 255 2.52 -36.99 1.69
CA THR A 255 1.60 -37.36 2.78
C THR A 255 2.29 -38.25 3.82
N SER A 256 3.05 -39.25 3.40
CA SER A 256 3.79 -40.13 4.32
C SER A 256 4.84 -39.37 5.13
N VAL A 257 5.61 -38.49 4.50
CA VAL A 257 6.65 -37.69 5.18
C VAL A 257 6.03 -36.70 6.16
N ILE A 258 4.92 -36.04 5.78
CA ILE A 258 4.22 -35.10 6.66
C ILE A 258 3.60 -35.84 7.84
N ASN A 259 2.88 -36.95 7.61
CA ASN A 259 2.28 -37.74 8.70
C ASN A 259 3.34 -38.25 9.67
N GLN A 260 4.50 -38.71 9.18
CA GLN A 260 5.62 -39.10 10.03
C GLN A 260 6.13 -37.94 10.89
N ALA A 261 6.18 -36.72 10.34
CA ALA A 261 6.56 -35.52 11.09
C ALA A 261 5.49 -35.14 12.14
N THR A 262 4.20 -35.25 11.79
CA THR A 262 3.06 -35.02 12.70
C THR A 262 3.11 -35.98 13.88
N GLU A 263 3.22 -37.30 13.63
CA GLU A 263 3.29 -38.32 14.67
C GLU A 263 4.51 -38.14 15.58
N ALA A 264 5.67 -37.79 15.01
CA ALA A 264 6.87 -37.53 15.79
C ALA A 264 6.76 -36.28 16.69
N THR A 265 5.89 -35.34 16.34
CA THR A 265 5.63 -34.11 17.11
C THR A 265 4.58 -34.34 18.19
N LEU A 266 3.52 -35.13 17.90
CA LEU A 266 2.47 -35.48 18.86
C LEU A 266 2.93 -36.51 19.90
N HIS A 267 3.78 -37.46 19.51
CA HIS A 267 4.30 -38.53 20.36
C HIS A 267 5.83 -38.54 20.35
N PRO A 268 6.50 -37.58 21.05
CA PRO A 268 7.94 -37.56 21.14
C PRO A 268 8.43 -38.79 21.92
N LYS A 269 9.06 -39.75 21.22
CA LYS A 269 9.52 -41.04 21.79
C LYS A 269 10.53 -40.90 22.95
N ASN A 270 11.11 -39.71 23.18
CA ASN A 270 12.19 -39.45 24.14
C ASN A 270 12.00 -38.13 24.94
N ALA A 271 10.93 -37.95 25.70
CA ALA A 271 10.89 -36.88 26.71
C ALA A 271 10.11 -37.27 27.99
N PRO A 272 10.67 -37.02 29.19
CA PRO A 272 9.96 -37.16 30.46
C PRO A 272 8.91 -36.03 30.55
N ASP A 273 7.69 -36.37 30.94
CA ASP A 273 6.56 -35.49 31.20
C ASP A 273 6.41 -34.29 30.24
N ALA A 274 5.50 -34.41 29.25
CA ALA A 274 5.11 -33.34 28.33
C ALA A 274 4.75 -32.01 29.02
N SER A 275 4.42 -32.03 30.32
CA SER A 275 4.16 -30.86 31.16
C SER A 275 5.41 -30.02 31.48
N THR A 276 6.61 -30.58 31.37
CA THR A 276 7.88 -29.90 31.70
C THR A 276 8.46 -29.15 30.51
N ALA A 277 8.27 -29.67 29.29
CA ALA A 277 8.72 -29.02 28.04
C ALA A 277 7.95 -27.73 27.73
N ILE A 278 6.70 -27.62 28.21
CA ILE A 278 5.83 -26.44 28.02
C ILE A 278 6.32 -25.23 28.85
N LYS A 279 7.18 -25.43 29.85
CA LYS A 279 7.67 -24.36 30.74
C LYS A 279 8.89 -23.61 30.20
N ALA A 280 9.57 -24.13 29.18
CA ALA A 280 10.74 -23.50 28.57
C ALA A 280 10.47 -23.17 27.09
N PRO A 281 10.51 -21.89 26.67
CA PRO A 281 10.10 -21.48 25.33
C PRO A 281 10.94 -22.13 24.21
N ASP A 282 12.26 -22.26 24.42
CA ASP A 282 13.17 -22.87 23.43
C ASP A 282 12.93 -24.37 23.24
N ALA A 283 12.53 -25.08 24.31
CA ALA A 283 12.22 -26.50 24.26
C ALA A 283 10.89 -26.77 23.55
N ALA A 284 9.89 -25.89 23.76
CA ALA A 284 8.62 -25.93 23.04
C ALA A 284 8.81 -25.66 21.54
N PHE A 285 9.61 -24.65 21.17
CA PHE A 285 9.92 -24.36 19.76
C PHE A 285 10.61 -25.54 19.07
N ALA A 286 11.62 -26.12 19.71
CA ALA A 286 12.32 -27.29 19.17
C ALA A 286 11.39 -28.50 18.98
N LEU A 287 10.43 -28.69 19.89
CA LEU A 287 9.42 -29.75 19.81
C LEU A 287 8.46 -29.54 18.64
N TYR A 288 7.86 -28.35 18.51
CA TYR A 288 6.83 -28.08 17.52
C TYR A 288 7.37 -27.81 16.11
N TYR A 289 8.58 -27.26 15.96
CA TYR A 289 9.11 -26.86 14.65
C TYR A 289 10.26 -27.76 14.16
N GLY A 290 11.13 -28.27 15.03
CA GLY A 290 12.37 -28.94 14.62
C GLY A 290 12.16 -30.20 13.76
N LYS A 291 11.13 -31.00 14.06
CA LYS A 291 10.81 -32.21 13.27
C LYS A 291 10.25 -31.87 11.88
N TYR A 292 9.40 -30.85 11.79
CA TYR A 292 8.89 -30.36 10.51
C TYR A 292 10.00 -29.72 9.66
N GLN A 293 10.91 -28.93 10.26
CA GLN A 293 12.06 -28.37 9.54
C GLN A 293 12.95 -29.46 8.91
N THR A 294 13.15 -30.58 9.61
CA THR A 294 13.91 -31.72 9.07
C THR A 294 13.17 -32.39 7.91
N ALA A 295 11.84 -32.50 7.99
CA ALA A 295 11.01 -33.03 6.91
C ALA A 295 10.95 -32.09 5.69
N ALA A 296 11.04 -30.78 5.91
CA ALA A 296 11.01 -29.76 4.87
C ALA A 296 12.09 -29.99 3.80
N ALA A 297 13.32 -30.35 4.20
CA ALA A 297 14.41 -30.62 3.26
C ALA A 297 14.08 -31.73 2.23
N LYS A 298 13.28 -32.73 2.63
CA LYS A 298 12.87 -33.85 1.76
C LYS A 298 11.71 -33.48 0.86
N VAL A 299 10.74 -32.74 1.39
CA VAL A 299 9.52 -32.34 0.66
C VAL A 299 9.81 -31.21 -0.31
N LYS A 300 10.66 -30.24 0.07
CA LYS A 300 10.99 -29.05 -0.73
C LYS A 300 11.49 -29.40 -2.13
N ARG A 301 12.39 -30.39 -2.25
CA ARG A 301 12.91 -30.81 -3.57
C ARG A 301 11.80 -31.31 -4.50
N VAL A 302 10.82 -32.04 -3.95
CA VAL A 302 9.69 -32.58 -4.71
C VAL A 302 8.64 -31.50 -4.99
N ALA A 303 8.36 -30.63 -4.02
CA ALA A 303 7.46 -29.50 -4.16
C ALA A 303 7.93 -28.53 -5.25
N GLN A 304 9.21 -28.15 -5.26
CA GLN A 304 9.79 -27.28 -6.28
C GLN A 304 9.70 -27.86 -7.70
N LEU A 305 9.79 -29.19 -7.83
CA LEU A 305 9.58 -29.85 -9.13
C LEU A 305 8.14 -29.71 -9.62
N ILE A 306 7.15 -29.79 -8.72
CA ILE A 306 5.74 -29.60 -9.09
C ILE A 306 5.44 -28.12 -9.34
N GLU A 307 5.94 -27.21 -8.49
CA GLU A 307 5.76 -25.75 -8.62
C GLU A 307 6.28 -25.25 -9.97
N ALA A 308 7.45 -25.69 -10.43
CA ALA A 308 7.98 -25.30 -11.74
C ALA A 308 7.07 -25.75 -12.91
N ARG A 309 6.23 -26.77 -12.70
CA ARG A 309 5.33 -27.33 -13.73
C ARG A 309 3.88 -26.88 -13.58
N SER A 310 3.49 -26.26 -12.46
CA SER A 310 2.12 -25.85 -12.21
C SER A 310 1.62 -24.76 -13.17
N GLU A 311 2.52 -23.98 -13.76
CA GLU A 311 2.18 -22.97 -14.77
C GLU A 311 1.78 -23.60 -16.12
N HIS A 312 2.28 -24.80 -16.42
CA HIS A 312 2.13 -25.43 -17.73
C HIS A 312 0.91 -26.35 -17.80
N SER A 313 0.49 -26.94 -16.67
CA SER A 313 -0.67 -27.84 -16.61
C SER A 313 -1.47 -27.69 -15.32
N GLN A 314 -2.79 -27.67 -15.48
CA GLN A 314 -3.76 -27.57 -14.40
C GLN A 314 -3.72 -28.76 -13.44
N ASP A 315 -3.32 -29.95 -13.92
CA ASP A 315 -3.23 -31.16 -13.09
C ASP A 315 -2.15 -31.02 -12.00
N TYR A 316 -1.02 -30.38 -12.31
CA TYR A 316 0.03 -30.07 -11.34
C TYR A 316 -0.39 -28.98 -10.36
N ALA A 317 -1.15 -27.97 -10.82
CA ALA A 317 -1.69 -26.94 -9.94
C ALA A 317 -2.67 -27.51 -8.90
N GLN A 318 -3.56 -28.43 -9.32
CA GLN A 318 -4.46 -29.15 -8.41
C GLN A 318 -3.70 -30.03 -7.43
N LEU A 319 -2.71 -30.79 -7.90
CA LEU A 319 -1.84 -31.59 -7.04
C LEU A 319 -1.16 -30.71 -5.98
N MET A 320 -0.63 -29.55 -6.37
CA MET A 320 0.03 -28.64 -5.46
C MET A 320 -0.92 -28.10 -4.38
N ALA A 321 -2.13 -27.68 -4.77
CA ALA A 321 -3.15 -27.23 -3.83
C ALA A 321 -3.52 -28.33 -2.82
N ASP A 322 -3.67 -29.58 -3.28
CA ASP A 322 -3.97 -30.72 -2.41
C ASP A 322 -2.83 -31.01 -1.42
N LEU A 323 -1.57 -30.91 -1.85
CA LEU A 323 -0.40 -31.09 -0.99
C LEU A 323 -0.32 -30.00 0.09
N GLN A 324 -0.54 -28.74 -0.29
CA GLN A 324 -0.56 -27.61 0.63
C GLN A 324 -1.70 -27.74 1.65
N GLN A 325 -2.91 -28.10 1.20
CA GLN A 325 -4.07 -28.30 2.07
C GLN A 325 -3.85 -29.46 3.05
N HIS A 326 -3.27 -30.58 2.58
CA HIS A 326 -2.95 -31.70 3.45
C HIS A 326 -1.91 -31.33 4.52
N TYR A 327 -0.84 -30.61 4.13
CA TYR A 327 0.15 -30.07 5.06
C TYR A 327 -0.50 -29.22 6.15
N LEU A 328 -1.33 -28.23 5.75
CA LEU A 328 -1.99 -27.32 6.68
C LEU A 328 -2.96 -28.05 7.61
N THR A 329 -3.69 -29.05 7.11
CA THR A 329 -4.61 -29.86 7.93
C THR A 329 -3.85 -30.63 9.02
N GLN A 330 -2.74 -31.27 8.65
CA GLN A 330 -1.88 -31.96 9.60
C GLN A 330 -1.25 -30.99 10.60
N ARG A 331 -0.81 -29.82 10.14
CA ARG A 331 -0.24 -28.78 11.01
C ARG A 331 -1.26 -28.23 12.00
N ALA A 332 -2.51 -28.01 11.57
CA ALA A 332 -3.60 -27.57 12.44
C ALA A 332 -3.91 -28.57 13.57
N SER A 333 -3.81 -29.87 13.30
CA SER A 333 -4.01 -30.90 14.34
C SER A 333 -3.02 -30.80 15.50
N VAL A 334 -1.81 -30.28 15.24
CA VAL A 334 -0.75 -30.10 16.25
C VAL A 334 -0.82 -28.73 16.89
N MET A 335 -0.92 -27.68 16.07
CA MET A 335 -0.77 -26.29 16.53
C MET A 335 -2.02 -25.76 17.21
N SER A 336 -3.23 -26.07 16.73
CA SER A 336 -4.45 -25.52 17.33
C SER A 336 -4.63 -25.91 18.81
N PRO A 337 -4.42 -27.18 19.23
CA PRO A 337 -4.44 -27.54 20.64
C PRO A 337 -3.32 -26.89 21.46
N ALA A 338 -2.11 -26.78 20.89
CA ALA A 338 -0.95 -26.19 21.57
C ALA A 338 -1.13 -24.68 21.80
N VAL A 339 -1.65 -23.96 20.81
CA VAL A 339 -1.98 -22.52 20.91
C VAL A 339 -3.09 -22.32 21.94
N ASN A 340 -4.15 -23.12 21.91
CA ASN A 340 -5.24 -23.02 22.89
C ASN A 340 -4.73 -23.22 24.33
N LEU A 341 -3.91 -24.26 24.57
CA LEU A 341 -3.30 -24.49 25.88
C LEU A 341 -2.40 -23.32 26.31
N SER A 342 -1.61 -22.78 25.39
CA SER A 342 -0.70 -21.65 25.66
C SER A 342 -1.48 -20.38 26.01
N ILE A 343 -2.53 -20.03 25.25
CA ILE A 343 -3.39 -18.89 25.55
C ILE A 343 -4.12 -19.08 26.89
N GLN A 344 -4.57 -20.30 27.21
CA GLN A 344 -5.14 -20.61 28.52
C GLN A 344 -4.12 -20.44 29.66
N ASN A 345 -2.86 -20.80 29.43
CA ASN A 345 -1.79 -20.59 30.41
C ASN A 345 -1.49 -19.09 30.62
N VAL A 346 -1.43 -18.28 29.54
CA VAL A 346 -1.28 -16.82 29.64
C VAL A 346 -2.45 -16.20 30.40
N LYS A 347 -3.67 -16.67 30.13
CA LYS A 347 -4.88 -16.28 30.88
C LYS A 347 -4.80 -16.63 32.37
N LEU A 348 -4.20 -17.78 32.73
CA LEU A 348 -4.00 -18.16 34.13
C LEU A 348 -2.86 -17.38 34.80
N ALA A 349 -1.84 -16.97 34.04
CA ALA A 349 -0.69 -16.21 34.53
C ALA A 349 -1.08 -14.75 34.85
N HIS A 350 -1.86 -14.10 33.99
CA HIS A 350 -2.27 -12.69 34.15
C HIS A 350 -3.64 -12.53 34.79
N LYS A 351 -3.91 -13.24 35.91
CA LYS A 351 -5.17 -13.09 36.65
C LYS A 351 -5.29 -11.68 37.23
N GLY A 352 -6.15 -10.87 36.63
CA GLY A 352 -6.54 -9.54 37.15
C GLY A 352 -6.01 -8.36 36.34
N ASP A 353 -5.01 -8.57 35.46
CA ASP A 353 -4.51 -7.52 34.56
C ASP A 353 -4.92 -7.82 33.13
N HIS A 354 -5.99 -7.15 32.69
CA HIS A 354 -6.55 -7.32 31.35
C HIS A 354 -5.61 -6.78 30.25
N CYS A 355 -4.89 -5.69 30.51
CA CYS A 355 -4.05 -5.04 29.52
C CYS A 355 -2.81 -5.88 29.23
N SER A 356 -2.15 -6.39 30.27
CA SER A 356 -1.00 -7.30 30.11
C SER A 356 -1.39 -8.64 29.47
N LEU A 357 -2.60 -9.14 29.76
CA LEU A 357 -3.14 -10.34 29.11
C LEU A 357 -3.31 -10.11 27.60
N THR A 358 -3.95 -9.02 27.19
CA THR A 358 -4.13 -8.70 25.76
C THR A 358 -2.79 -8.55 25.05
N ARG A 359 -1.85 -7.76 25.59
CA ARG A 359 -0.50 -7.59 25.00
C ARG A 359 0.20 -8.94 24.83
N SER A 360 0.26 -9.75 25.88
CA SER A 360 0.99 -11.02 25.85
C SER A 360 0.34 -12.04 24.92
N ALA A 361 -0.99 -12.12 24.89
CA ALA A 361 -1.73 -13.06 24.05
C ALA A 361 -1.66 -12.67 22.56
N CYS A 362 -1.77 -11.37 22.25
CA CYS A 362 -1.60 -10.88 20.89
C CYS A 362 -0.16 -11.02 20.40
N ALA A 363 0.85 -10.63 21.21
CA ALA A 363 2.26 -10.77 20.86
C ALA A 363 2.66 -12.24 20.62
N PHE A 364 2.19 -13.15 21.49
CA PHE A 364 2.38 -14.59 21.29
C PHE A 364 1.81 -15.05 19.95
N LEU A 365 0.58 -14.66 19.62
CA LEU A 365 -0.07 -15.07 18.38
C LEU A 365 0.60 -14.47 17.14
N VAL A 366 1.06 -13.21 17.20
CA VAL A 366 1.84 -12.58 16.13
C VAL A 366 3.11 -13.40 15.84
N HIS A 367 3.84 -13.80 16.87
CA HIS A 367 5.03 -14.66 16.70
C HIS A 367 4.67 -16.03 16.12
N VAL A 368 3.60 -16.67 16.59
CA VAL A 368 3.13 -17.95 16.03
C VAL A 368 2.76 -17.81 14.55
N CYS A 369 2.05 -16.76 14.15
CA CYS A 369 1.72 -16.52 12.75
C CYS A 369 2.97 -16.35 11.88
N GLN A 370 3.96 -15.57 12.36
CA GLN A 370 5.23 -15.38 11.66
C GLN A 370 6.04 -16.69 11.54
N ASP A 371 6.10 -17.49 12.60
CA ASP A 371 6.84 -18.74 12.61
C ASP A 371 6.16 -19.83 11.76
N GLU A 372 4.83 -19.91 11.77
CA GLU A 372 4.07 -20.81 10.87
C GLU A 372 4.23 -20.41 9.41
N GLN A 373 4.19 -19.11 9.10
CA GLN A 373 4.43 -18.63 7.75
C GLN A 373 5.86 -18.94 7.30
N ARG A 374 6.86 -18.70 8.16
CA ARG A 374 8.27 -19.03 7.88
C ARG A 374 8.42 -20.52 7.62
N LEU A 375 7.78 -21.37 8.44
CA LEU A 375 7.83 -22.82 8.26
C LEU A 375 7.16 -23.23 6.95
N PHE A 376 5.99 -22.68 6.61
CA PHE A 376 5.31 -22.96 5.35
C PHE A 376 6.21 -22.68 4.14
N TYR A 377 6.89 -21.52 4.13
CA TYR A 377 7.81 -21.15 3.04
C TYR A 377 9.11 -21.97 2.99
N GLN A 378 9.40 -22.77 4.02
CA GLN A 378 10.48 -23.76 3.94
C GLN A 378 10.06 -25.00 3.14
N PHE A 379 8.77 -25.34 3.11
CA PHE A 379 8.22 -26.46 2.33
C PHE A 379 7.87 -26.05 0.89
N PHE A 380 7.20 -24.91 0.74
CA PHE A 380 6.62 -24.45 -0.52
C PHE A 380 7.14 -23.06 -0.85
N SER A 381 7.40 -22.77 -2.14
CA SER A 381 7.89 -21.46 -2.57
C SER A 381 6.72 -20.51 -2.89
N THR A 382 5.56 -21.06 -3.24
CA THR A 382 4.37 -20.29 -3.63
C THR A 382 3.40 -20.15 -2.45
N GLY A 383 2.94 -18.92 -2.19
CA GLY A 383 1.92 -18.64 -1.18
C GLY A 383 0.56 -19.26 -1.55
N ALA A 384 -0.16 -19.80 -0.56
CA ALA A 384 -1.46 -20.45 -0.75
C ALA A 384 -2.57 -19.66 -0.03
N PRO A 385 -3.76 -19.47 -0.64
CA PRO A 385 -4.89 -18.84 0.05
C PRO A 385 -5.34 -19.63 1.29
N HIS A 386 -5.17 -20.96 1.25
CA HIS A 386 -5.43 -21.85 2.38
C HIS A 386 -4.57 -21.55 3.62
N LEU A 387 -3.39 -20.93 3.45
CA LEU A 387 -2.54 -20.53 4.57
C LEU A 387 -3.22 -19.44 5.41
N THR A 388 -3.83 -18.44 4.77
CA THR A 388 -4.55 -17.37 5.46
C THR A 388 -5.71 -17.94 6.29
N ILE A 389 -6.50 -18.85 5.71
CA ILE A 389 -7.61 -19.52 6.40
C ILE A 389 -7.11 -20.32 7.62
N TYR A 390 -5.97 -21.01 7.48
CA TYR A 390 -5.36 -21.73 8.58
C TYR A 390 -4.92 -20.80 9.72
N LEU A 391 -4.24 -19.70 9.39
CA LEU A 391 -3.80 -18.70 10.36
C LEU A 391 -5.00 -18.01 11.03
N GLU A 392 -6.07 -17.69 10.29
CA GLU A 392 -7.33 -17.16 10.84
C GLU A 392 -7.95 -18.13 11.84
N GLY A 393 -7.90 -19.44 11.56
CA GLY A 393 -8.34 -20.49 12.49
C GLY A 393 -7.57 -20.47 13.82
N LEU A 394 -6.25 -20.23 13.79
CA LEU A 394 -5.46 -20.06 15.02
C LEU A 394 -5.81 -18.75 15.74
N CYS A 395 -5.99 -17.67 14.99
CA CYS A 395 -6.34 -16.37 15.55
C CYS A 395 -7.74 -16.35 16.18
N THR A 396 -8.68 -17.13 15.64
CA THR A 396 -10.03 -17.30 16.21
C THR A 396 -9.98 -17.82 17.64
N ILE A 397 -8.98 -18.65 18.00
CA ILE A 397 -8.79 -19.14 19.38
C ILE A 397 -8.55 -17.98 20.35
N LEU A 398 -7.78 -16.97 19.93
CA LEU A 398 -7.56 -15.76 20.73
C LEU A 398 -8.88 -14.99 20.89
N TYR A 399 -9.64 -14.82 19.81
CA TYR A 399 -10.93 -14.14 19.83
C TYR A 399 -11.93 -14.81 20.78
N ASP A 400 -12.12 -16.14 20.64
CA ASP A 400 -13.02 -16.92 21.49
C ASP A 400 -12.61 -16.88 22.97
N THR A 401 -11.31 -16.79 23.24
CA THR A 401 -10.82 -16.69 24.61
C THR A 401 -11.00 -15.28 25.18
N MET A 402 -10.76 -14.22 24.40
CA MET A 402 -10.77 -12.83 24.85
C MET A 402 -12.17 -12.20 24.90
N ARG A 403 -13.04 -12.54 23.95
CA ARG A 403 -14.38 -11.95 23.83
C ARG A 403 -15.20 -12.05 25.14
N PRO A 404 -15.26 -13.20 25.85
CA PRO A 404 -15.96 -13.28 27.13
C PRO A 404 -15.38 -12.33 28.19
N PHE A 405 -14.06 -12.09 28.19
CA PHE A 405 -13.46 -11.15 29.13
C PHE A 405 -13.88 -9.72 28.85
N ILE A 406 -13.79 -9.29 27.58
CA ILE A 406 -14.11 -7.93 27.15
C ILE A 406 -15.55 -7.55 27.55
N ILE A 407 -16.50 -8.46 27.36
CA ILE A 407 -17.91 -8.24 27.73
C ILE A 407 -18.09 -7.97 29.23
N HIS A 408 -17.27 -8.59 30.09
CA HIS A 408 -17.37 -8.44 31.54
C HIS A 408 -16.56 -7.28 32.11
N ILE A 409 -15.71 -6.61 31.30
CA ILE A 409 -14.97 -5.44 31.76
C ILE A 409 -15.96 -4.30 32.01
N ASN A 410 -15.81 -3.70 33.19
CA ASN A 410 -16.67 -2.63 33.69
C ASN A 410 -15.96 -1.26 33.68
N HIS A 411 -14.64 -1.25 33.81
CA HIS A 411 -13.84 -0.03 33.92
C HIS A 411 -13.60 0.57 32.53
N LEU A 412 -13.95 1.85 32.38
CA LEU A 412 -13.77 2.58 31.12
C LEU A 412 -12.28 2.75 30.80
N GLU A 413 -11.45 2.96 31.82
CA GLU A 413 -9.99 3.05 31.71
C GLU A 413 -9.41 1.84 30.99
N THR A 414 -9.74 0.65 31.48
CA THR A 414 -9.19 -0.61 30.99
C THR A 414 -9.63 -0.89 29.55
N LEU A 415 -10.88 -0.58 29.20
CA LEU A 415 -11.36 -0.72 27.83
C LEU A 415 -10.65 0.25 26.87
N ALA A 416 -10.44 1.50 27.29
CA ALA A 416 -9.74 2.49 26.49
C ALA A 416 -8.26 2.09 26.27
N GLU A 417 -7.60 1.55 27.30
CA GLU A 417 -6.23 1.07 27.16
C GLU A 417 -6.15 -0.15 26.24
N ILE A 418 -7.08 -1.12 26.35
CA ILE A 418 -7.16 -2.26 25.42
C ILE A 418 -7.39 -1.79 23.97
N CYS A 419 -8.26 -0.80 23.74
CA CYS A 419 -8.42 -0.18 22.41
C CYS A 419 -7.09 0.39 21.90
N SER A 420 -6.36 1.11 22.77
CA SER A 420 -5.06 1.70 22.42
C SER A 420 -4.01 0.63 22.10
N ILE A 421 -3.97 -0.46 22.87
CA ILE A 421 -3.07 -1.60 22.63
C ILE A 421 -3.37 -2.25 21.28
N LEU A 422 -4.65 -2.57 21.01
CA LEU A 422 -5.03 -3.22 19.76
C LEU A 422 -4.79 -2.31 18.55
N ARG A 423 -5.09 -1.02 18.66
CA ARG A 423 -4.94 -0.06 17.56
C ARG A 423 -3.48 0.32 17.31
N ILE A 424 -2.78 0.80 18.34
CA ILE A 424 -1.45 1.40 18.20
C ILE A 424 -0.38 0.30 18.24
N GLU A 425 -0.34 -0.49 19.31
CA GLU A 425 0.72 -1.48 19.50
C GLU A 425 0.54 -2.66 18.52
N MET A 426 -0.66 -3.20 18.33
CA MET A 426 -0.84 -4.42 17.51
C MET A 426 -1.04 -4.11 16.02
N LEU A 427 -2.03 -3.29 15.67
CA LEU A 427 -2.38 -3.01 14.27
C LEU A 427 -1.41 -2.02 13.61
N GLU A 428 -1.10 -0.88 14.23
CA GLU A 428 -0.19 0.10 13.63
C GLU A 428 1.27 -0.36 13.67
N GLU A 429 1.78 -0.87 14.80
CA GLU A 429 3.21 -1.24 14.89
C GLU A 429 3.54 -2.58 14.23
N HIS A 430 2.80 -3.66 14.53
CA HIS A 430 3.18 -5.00 14.05
C HIS A 430 2.63 -5.30 12.64
N VAL A 431 1.35 -5.01 12.38
CA VAL A 431 0.72 -5.36 11.09
C VAL A 431 1.24 -4.48 9.95
N GLN A 432 1.47 -3.17 10.15
CA GLN A 432 2.02 -2.31 9.09
C GLN A 432 3.45 -2.68 8.70
N GLN A 433 4.24 -3.24 9.62
CA GLN A 433 5.60 -3.71 9.31
C GLN A 433 5.59 -4.97 8.43
N ASN A 434 4.59 -5.85 8.57
CA ASN A 434 4.50 -7.12 7.81
C ASN A 434 3.06 -7.43 7.34
N PRO A 435 2.50 -6.67 6.38
CA PRO A 435 1.10 -6.77 6.01
C PRO A 435 0.74 -8.12 5.35
N ALA A 436 1.62 -8.65 4.50
CA ALA A 436 1.38 -9.91 3.78
C ALA A 436 1.43 -11.16 4.67
N GLY A 437 2.03 -11.07 5.86
CA GLY A 437 2.16 -12.20 6.78
C GLY A 437 1.16 -12.21 7.93
N LEU A 438 0.64 -11.04 8.28
CA LEU A 438 -0.23 -10.85 9.43
C LEU A 438 -1.67 -10.49 9.05
N GLU A 439 -2.06 -10.63 7.78
CA GLU A 439 -3.43 -10.38 7.31
C GLU A 439 -4.49 -11.11 8.15
N ALA A 440 -4.29 -12.42 8.37
CA ALA A 440 -5.18 -13.24 9.20
C ALA A 440 -5.31 -12.73 10.64
N PHE A 441 -4.20 -12.29 11.25
CA PHE A 441 -4.20 -11.69 12.58
C PHE A 441 -4.90 -10.33 12.57
N ALA A 442 -4.65 -9.51 11.56
CA ALA A 442 -5.25 -8.18 11.41
C ALA A 442 -6.78 -8.27 11.35
N THR A 443 -7.34 -9.20 10.57
CA THR A 443 -8.78 -9.44 10.49
C THR A 443 -9.39 -9.69 11.87
N ILE A 444 -8.79 -10.60 12.65
CA ILE A 444 -9.29 -10.93 13.98
C ILE A 444 -9.05 -9.80 15.00
N ALA A 445 -7.90 -9.13 14.93
CA ALA A 445 -7.60 -7.98 15.78
C ALA A 445 -8.55 -6.81 15.52
N HIS A 446 -8.95 -6.57 14.27
CA HIS A 446 -9.98 -5.60 13.92
C HIS A 446 -11.35 -5.97 14.48
N GLN A 447 -11.76 -7.24 14.36
CA GLN A 447 -13.02 -7.71 14.96
C GLN A 447 -13.01 -7.55 16.48
N LEU A 448 -11.90 -7.91 17.13
CA LEU A 448 -11.74 -7.73 18.58
C LEU A 448 -11.77 -6.25 18.97
N LEU A 449 -11.10 -5.38 18.20
CA LEU A 449 -11.11 -3.94 18.42
C LEU A 449 -12.53 -3.37 18.32
N GLN A 450 -13.33 -3.80 17.33
CA GLN A 450 -14.73 -3.39 17.19
C GLN A 450 -15.56 -3.79 18.41
N ASP A 451 -15.44 -5.04 18.89
CA ASP A 451 -16.14 -5.49 20.09
C ASP A 451 -15.75 -4.68 21.35
N VAL A 452 -14.45 -4.35 21.50
CA VAL A 452 -13.97 -3.50 22.62
C VAL A 452 -14.50 -2.08 22.47
N GLN A 453 -14.53 -1.51 21.26
CA GLN A 453 -15.06 -0.18 20.98
C GLN A 453 -16.56 -0.09 21.26
N GLU A 454 -17.36 -1.06 20.81
CA GLU A 454 -18.79 -1.13 21.12
C GLU A 454 -19.02 -1.19 22.63
N ARG A 455 -18.25 -2.04 23.32
CA ARG A 455 -18.32 -2.14 24.77
C ARG A 455 -17.90 -0.84 25.46
N LEU A 456 -16.86 -0.18 24.97
CA LEU A 456 -16.40 1.13 25.47
C LEU A 456 -17.47 2.20 25.32
N VAL A 457 -18.12 2.28 24.16
CA VAL A 457 -19.21 3.23 23.89
C VAL A 457 -20.41 2.95 24.80
N PHE A 458 -20.81 1.69 24.95
CA PHE A 458 -21.89 1.31 25.86
C PHE A 458 -21.59 1.70 27.32
N ARG A 459 -20.38 1.40 27.81
CA ARG A 459 -19.96 1.77 29.17
C ARG A 459 -19.80 3.27 29.33
N ALA A 460 -19.35 3.98 28.30
CA ALA A 460 -19.30 5.44 28.29
C ALA A 460 -20.70 6.03 28.44
N HIS A 461 -21.69 5.58 27.67
CA HIS A 461 -23.07 6.05 27.78
C HIS A 461 -23.65 5.81 29.18
N LEU A 462 -23.43 4.62 29.76
CA LEU A 462 -23.83 4.34 31.16
C LEU A 462 -23.13 5.27 32.16
N TYR A 463 -21.83 5.52 31.98
CA TYR A 463 -21.07 6.45 32.81
C TYR A 463 -21.59 7.88 32.69
N LEU A 464 -21.95 8.35 31.49
CA LEU A 464 -22.54 9.67 31.30
C LEU A 464 -23.90 9.78 32.02
N GLN A 465 -24.72 8.73 32.00
CA GLN A 465 -26.00 8.73 32.70
C GLN A 465 -25.84 8.68 34.22
N SER A 466 -24.97 7.81 34.76
CA SER A 466 -24.83 7.64 36.21
C SER A 466 -24.03 8.78 36.86
N ASP A 467 -22.92 9.20 36.24
CA ASP A 467 -21.90 10.00 36.90
C ASP A 467 -21.93 11.48 36.50
N ILE A 468 -22.72 11.85 35.48
CA ILE A 468 -22.92 13.24 35.03
C ILE A 468 -24.38 13.66 35.21
N LEU A 469 -25.34 12.96 34.57
CA LEU A 469 -26.75 13.34 34.61
C LEU A 469 -27.36 13.13 36.01
N ASN A 470 -27.20 11.92 36.56
CA ASN A 470 -27.74 11.57 37.88
C ASN A 470 -26.78 11.92 39.03
N PHE A 471 -25.74 12.72 38.76
CA PHE A 471 -24.81 13.14 39.79
C PHE A 471 -25.51 14.03 40.81
N ASN A 472 -25.54 13.59 42.08
CA ASN A 472 -26.04 14.41 43.17
C ASN A 472 -24.87 15.20 43.79
N PRO A 473 -24.85 16.53 43.69
CA PRO A 473 -23.76 17.34 44.24
C PRO A 473 -23.71 17.24 45.77
N SER A 474 -22.52 17.02 46.31
CA SER A 474 -22.29 17.01 47.75
C SER A 474 -22.33 18.44 48.32
N SER A 475 -22.54 18.61 49.63
CA SER A 475 -22.53 19.93 50.28
C SER A 475 -21.22 20.69 50.04
N GLY A 476 -20.08 19.99 49.96
CA GLY A 476 -18.77 20.55 49.60
C GLY A 476 -18.61 20.95 48.13
N ASP A 477 -19.37 20.34 47.21
CA ASP A 477 -19.36 20.70 45.79
C ASP A 477 -20.22 21.95 45.50
N LEU A 478 -21.17 22.25 46.39
CA LEU A 478 -22.05 23.43 46.35
C LEU A 478 -21.53 24.60 47.19
N ALA A 479 -20.36 24.47 47.84
CA ALA A 479 -19.77 25.46 48.74
C ALA A 479 -19.17 26.68 48.01
N TYR A 480 -19.93 27.26 47.08
CA TYR A 480 -19.62 28.51 46.40
C TYR A 480 -20.41 29.65 47.06
N PRO A 481 -19.88 30.87 47.24
CA PRO A 481 -18.53 31.35 46.88
C PRO A 481 -17.42 31.03 47.90
N GLU A 482 -17.72 30.50 49.09
CA GLU A 482 -16.76 30.29 50.20
C GLU A 482 -15.48 29.55 49.78
N LYS A 483 -15.58 28.55 48.90
CA LYS A 483 -14.43 27.82 48.34
C LYS A 483 -13.52 28.71 47.50
N LEU A 484 -14.08 29.67 46.77
CA LEU A 484 -13.32 30.62 45.96
C LEU A 484 -12.65 31.68 46.83
N GLU A 485 -13.35 32.21 47.84
CA GLU A 485 -12.80 33.20 48.77
C GLU A 485 -11.64 32.63 49.59
N MET A 486 -11.78 31.38 50.06
CA MET A 486 -10.70 30.68 50.76
C MET A 486 -9.46 30.54 49.87
N MET A 487 -9.63 30.18 48.60
CA MET A 487 -8.50 30.02 47.67
C MET A 487 -7.88 31.36 47.24
N GLU A 488 -8.68 32.40 47.07
CA GLU A 488 -8.19 33.76 46.85
C GLU A 488 -7.34 34.22 48.05
N SER A 489 -7.80 33.97 49.29
CA SER A 489 -7.04 34.30 50.50
C SER A 489 -5.71 33.55 50.60
N ILE A 490 -5.69 32.28 50.19
CA ILE A 490 -4.48 31.45 50.13
C ILE A 490 -3.53 31.98 49.05
N ALA A 491 -4.01 32.31 47.86
CA ALA A 491 -3.16 32.84 46.79
C ALA A 491 -2.60 34.22 47.10
N LEU A 492 -3.41 35.12 47.68
CA LEU A 492 -2.94 36.42 48.15
C LEU A 492 -1.88 36.26 49.25
N SER A 493 -2.00 35.25 50.12
CA SER A 493 -0.96 34.94 51.13
C SER A 493 0.34 34.39 50.53
N LEU A 494 0.27 33.77 49.34
CA LEU A 494 1.43 33.24 48.62
C LEU A 494 2.10 34.29 47.70
N GLN A 495 1.39 35.35 47.33
CA GLN A 495 1.84 36.36 46.37
C GLN A 495 2.55 37.56 47.02
N GLU A 496 2.50 37.72 48.35
CA GLU A 496 3.37 38.66 49.07
C GLU A 496 4.81 38.11 49.17
N PRO A 497 5.86 38.85 48.75
CA PRO A 497 7.23 38.46 49.02
C PRO A 497 7.50 38.60 50.51
N ALA A 498 7.41 37.49 51.25
CA ALA A 498 7.89 37.45 52.62
C ALA A 498 9.39 37.84 52.64
N PRO A 499 9.83 38.82 53.46
CA PRO A 499 11.25 39.04 53.66
C PRO A 499 11.82 37.78 54.32
N LEU A 500 12.79 37.17 53.63
CA LEU A 500 13.56 36.00 54.03
C LEU A 500 13.82 35.94 55.55
N ARG A 501 13.12 35.02 56.23
CA ARG A 501 13.59 34.45 57.50
C ARG A 501 13.98 33.01 57.22
N ARG A 502 15.28 32.82 56.99
CA ARG A 502 15.95 31.52 57.06
C ARG A 502 15.75 30.94 58.47
N SER A 503 15.14 29.77 58.57
CA SER A 503 15.81 28.52 58.97
C SER A 503 14.79 27.45 59.39
N ASP A 504 14.97 26.28 58.78
CA ASP A 504 14.72 24.93 59.29
C ASP A 504 13.34 24.55 59.83
N SER A 505 12.62 23.72 59.08
CA SER A 505 12.61 22.27 59.36
C SER A 505 11.79 21.50 58.32
N ARG A 506 12.43 20.45 57.79
CA ARG A 506 11.85 19.40 56.95
C ARG A 506 10.70 18.68 57.67
N ALA A 507 9.80 18.15 56.85
CA ALA A 507 8.92 17.01 57.11
C ALA A 507 7.76 17.27 58.09
N SER A 508 6.56 17.41 57.55
CA SER A 508 5.53 16.34 57.55
C SER A 508 4.16 16.91 57.16
N MET A 509 3.27 16.03 56.67
CA MET A 509 1.83 16.22 56.43
C MET A 509 1.44 16.72 55.02
N ILE A 510 1.29 15.79 54.08
CA ILE A 510 0.01 15.49 53.40
C ILE A 510 0.12 14.08 52.83
N SER A 511 -0.62 13.17 53.45
CA SER A 511 -0.94 11.85 52.92
C SER A 511 -2.28 11.92 52.16
N SER A 512 -2.39 10.99 51.21
CA SER A 512 -3.61 10.38 50.68
C SER A 512 -4.55 11.23 49.81
N VAL A 513 -4.29 11.25 48.49
CA VAL A 513 -5.14 10.64 47.46
C VAL A 513 -4.27 10.19 46.28
N SER A 514 -3.98 8.89 46.19
CA SER A 514 -3.59 8.20 44.93
C SER A 514 -4.88 8.06 44.10
N SER A 515 -4.95 8.15 42.77
CA SER A 515 -4.05 7.65 41.73
C SER A 515 -4.44 8.25 40.36
N ALA A 516 -3.48 8.80 39.62
CA ALA A 516 -3.49 8.85 38.17
C ALA A 516 -2.03 8.80 37.72
N VAL A 517 -1.66 7.69 37.10
CA VAL A 517 -0.38 7.53 36.41
C VAL A 517 -0.42 8.39 35.17
N GLU A 518 0.47 9.37 35.06
CA GLU A 518 0.88 9.90 33.76
C GLU A 518 2.32 10.42 33.89
N THR A 519 3.15 9.93 32.98
CA THR A 519 4.57 10.21 32.77
C THR A 519 4.83 11.71 32.63
N GLU A 520 5.47 12.31 33.63
CA GLU A 520 5.86 13.73 33.60
C GLU A 520 7.08 13.94 32.70
N SER A 521 6.83 14.55 31.54
CA SER A 521 7.85 15.18 30.72
C SER A 521 8.15 16.60 31.24
N VAL A 522 9.37 17.05 31.00
CA VAL A 522 10.05 18.23 31.60
C VAL A 522 9.40 19.59 31.26
N ASP A 523 8.29 19.63 30.55
CA ASP A 523 7.63 20.86 30.07
C ASP A 523 6.70 21.56 31.09
N THR A 524 6.42 20.95 32.25
CA THR A 524 5.50 21.51 33.25
C THR A 524 6.06 22.78 33.94
N ALA A 525 7.39 22.95 33.97
CA ALA A 525 8.00 24.10 34.64
C ALA A 525 7.85 25.44 33.88
N TYR A 526 7.66 25.40 32.56
CA TYR A 526 7.50 26.62 31.75
C TYR A 526 6.05 27.11 31.67
N ARG A 527 5.05 26.26 31.92
CA ARG A 527 3.62 26.67 31.93
C ARG A 527 3.17 27.37 33.20
N VAL A 528 3.91 27.23 34.31
CA VAL A 528 3.57 27.89 35.59
C VAL A 528 3.66 29.42 35.53
N LYS A 529 4.37 29.99 34.55
CA LYS A 529 4.52 31.45 34.39
C LYS A 529 3.33 32.15 33.71
N GLN A 530 2.32 31.44 33.22
CA GLN A 530 1.17 32.05 32.52
C GLN A 530 -0.21 31.86 33.21
N MET A 531 -0.28 31.21 34.38
CA MET A 531 -1.54 31.08 35.12
C MET A 531 -1.77 32.28 36.05
N ASN A 532 -2.46 33.28 35.53
CA ASN A 532 -3.00 34.40 36.30
C ASN A 532 -4.29 33.95 37.01
N SER A 533 -4.19 33.15 38.08
CA SER A 533 -5.15 32.99 39.20
C SER A 533 -5.13 31.55 39.76
N PRO A 534 -5.18 31.35 41.09
CA PRO A 534 -5.36 30.03 41.74
C PRO A 534 -6.66 29.31 41.33
N ALA A 535 -7.60 30.03 40.69
CA ALA A 535 -8.90 29.56 40.24
C ALA A 535 -8.88 28.48 39.13
N ASP A 536 -7.72 28.30 38.49
CA ASP A 536 -7.53 27.46 37.30
C ASP A 536 -6.93 26.07 37.58
N LEU A 537 -6.74 25.70 38.84
CA LEU A 537 -6.34 24.34 39.18
C LEU A 537 -7.50 23.36 38.88
N HIS A 538 -7.18 22.27 38.18
CA HIS A 538 -8.10 21.15 37.89
C HIS A 538 -8.85 20.59 39.12
N GLY A 539 -8.39 20.89 40.34
CA GLY A 539 -9.06 20.55 41.61
C GLY A 539 -10.26 21.42 41.97
N MET A 540 -10.47 22.55 41.28
CA MET A 540 -11.60 23.48 41.52
C MET A 540 -12.75 23.30 40.55
N TRP A 541 -12.54 22.57 39.45
CA TRP A 541 -13.59 22.34 38.48
C TRP A 541 -14.72 21.54 39.11
N TYR A 542 -15.96 21.90 38.77
CA TYR A 542 -17.11 21.10 39.15
C TYR A 542 -16.92 19.63 38.71
N PRO A 543 -17.15 18.64 39.59
CA PRO A 543 -16.79 17.25 39.31
C PRO A 543 -17.32 16.70 38.00
N THR A 544 -18.54 17.08 37.59
CA THR A 544 -19.12 16.57 36.33
C THR A 544 -18.44 17.14 35.10
N VAL A 545 -17.98 18.41 35.13
CA VAL A 545 -17.18 19.02 34.05
C VAL A 545 -15.86 18.27 33.90
N ARG A 546 -15.16 18.02 35.02
CA ARG A 546 -13.89 17.27 35.00
C ARG A 546 -14.08 15.84 34.47
N ARG A 547 -15.09 15.13 34.98
CA ARG A 547 -15.43 13.76 34.55
C ARG A 547 -15.77 13.69 33.05
N THR A 548 -16.52 14.68 32.55
CA THR A 548 -16.87 14.79 31.13
C THR A 548 -15.61 14.96 30.27
N LEU A 549 -14.75 15.92 30.61
CA LEU A 549 -13.55 16.22 29.83
C LEU A 549 -12.55 15.04 29.80
N VAL A 550 -12.32 14.37 30.94
CA VAL A 550 -11.47 13.16 31.01
C VAL A 550 -12.06 11.99 30.20
N CYS A 551 -13.38 11.85 30.22
CA CYS A 551 -14.07 10.85 29.39
C CYS A 551 -13.86 11.15 27.90
N LEU A 552 -14.09 12.40 27.47
CA LEU A 552 -13.91 12.83 26.08
C LEU A 552 -12.47 12.68 25.61
N SER A 553 -11.47 13.05 26.42
CA SER A 553 -10.06 12.93 26.02
C SER A 553 -9.63 11.49 25.76
N ARG A 554 -10.17 10.53 26.52
CA ARG A 554 -9.90 9.10 26.34
C ARG A 554 -10.65 8.52 25.15
N LEU A 555 -11.91 8.87 25.00
CA LEU A 555 -12.74 8.41 23.87
C LEU A 555 -12.20 8.91 22.53
N TYR A 556 -11.64 10.13 22.48
CA TYR A 556 -11.11 10.74 21.26
C TYR A 556 -10.02 9.89 20.57
N ARG A 557 -9.18 9.19 21.34
CA ARG A 557 -8.11 8.35 20.79
C ARG A 557 -8.57 6.93 20.43
N CYS A 558 -9.64 6.47 21.08
CA CYS A 558 -10.04 5.06 21.03
C CYS A 558 -11.20 4.78 20.07
N VAL A 559 -11.97 5.80 19.70
CA VAL A 559 -13.24 5.67 18.97
C VAL A 559 -13.18 6.43 17.65
N ASP A 560 -13.86 5.92 16.63
CA ASP A 560 -13.92 6.56 15.32
C ASP A 560 -14.64 7.92 15.38
N ARG A 561 -14.22 8.83 14.49
CA ARG A 561 -14.72 10.22 14.42
C ARG A 561 -16.25 10.35 14.48
N PRO A 562 -17.07 9.62 13.68
CA PRO A 562 -18.52 9.80 13.72
C PRO A 562 -19.15 9.35 15.04
N ILE A 563 -18.67 8.25 15.62
CA ILE A 563 -19.16 7.74 16.91
C ILE A 563 -18.76 8.70 18.04
N PHE A 564 -17.53 9.21 17.99
CA PHE A 564 -17.06 10.23 18.94
C PHE A 564 -17.87 11.52 18.85
N GLN A 565 -18.22 11.99 17.65
CA GLN A 565 -19.07 13.17 17.46
C GLN A 565 -20.42 13.01 18.17
N GLY A 566 -21.14 11.90 17.95
CA GLY A 566 -22.42 11.64 18.61
C GLY A 566 -22.30 11.54 20.14
N LEU A 567 -21.31 10.79 20.64
CA LEU A 567 -21.11 10.61 22.07
C LEU A 567 -20.67 11.92 22.77
N SER A 568 -19.86 12.74 22.09
CA SER A 568 -19.42 14.03 22.62
C SER A 568 -20.55 15.05 22.73
N GLN A 569 -21.47 15.07 21.75
CA GLN A 569 -22.67 15.91 21.80
C GLN A 569 -23.54 15.55 23.01
N GLU A 570 -23.79 14.26 23.22
CA GLU A 570 -24.56 13.78 24.36
C GLU A 570 -23.87 14.14 25.70
N ALA A 571 -22.56 13.84 25.82
CA ALA A 571 -21.79 14.14 27.01
C ALA A 571 -21.83 15.63 27.37
N LEU A 572 -21.67 16.52 26.38
CA LEU A 572 -21.71 17.97 26.58
C LEU A 572 -23.12 18.44 26.99
N LYS A 573 -24.17 17.93 26.34
CA LYS A 573 -25.55 18.24 26.70
C LYS A 573 -25.87 17.85 28.15
N LEU A 574 -25.50 16.64 28.56
CA LEU A 574 -25.70 16.15 29.93
C LEU A 574 -24.86 16.95 30.94
N CYS A 575 -23.64 17.33 30.58
CA CYS A 575 -22.79 18.17 31.40
C CYS A 575 -23.40 19.57 31.61
N ILE A 576 -23.90 20.22 30.54
CA ILE A 576 -24.57 21.53 30.64
C ILE A 576 -25.81 21.42 31.55
N GLN A 577 -26.62 20.38 31.41
CA GLN A 577 -27.78 20.14 32.27
C GLN A 577 -27.39 19.95 33.74
N SER A 578 -26.34 19.18 34.00
CA SER A 578 -25.81 18.95 35.35
C SER A 578 -25.29 20.24 35.99
N VAL A 579 -24.58 21.07 35.23
CA VAL A 579 -24.09 22.38 35.69
C VAL A 579 -25.25 23.34 35.97
N SER A 580 -26.26 23.38 35.10
CA SER A 580 -27.45 24.23 35.29
C SER A 580 -28.27 23.81 36.53
N HIS A 581 -28.40 22.50 36.77
CA HIS A 581 -29.02 21.98 38.00
C HIS A 581 -28.25 22.36 39.26
N ALA A 582 -26.92 22.31 39.22
CA ALA A 582 -26.07 22.75 40.32
C ALA A 582 -26.18 24.27 40.56
N ALA A 583 -26.22 25.07 39.49
CA ALA A 583 -26.43 26.51 39.55
C ALA A 583 -27.78 26.87 40.21
N GLY A 584 -28.84 26.13 39.88
CA GLY A 584 -30.16 26.27 40.52
C GLY A 584 -30.16 25.93 42.02
N LYS A 585 -29.37 24.94 42.45
CA LYS A 585 -29.20 24.64 43.88
C LYS A 585 -28.40 25.71 44.62
N ILE A 586 -27.37 26.27 43.98
CA ILE A 586 -26.57 27.37 44.55
C ILE A 586 -27.42 28.64 44.68
N SER A 587 -28.23 28.96 43.66
CA SER A 587 -29.10 30.13 43.69
C SER A 587 -30.17 30.04 44.78
N ALA A 588 -30.68 28.84 45.07
CA ALA A 588 -31.61 28.60 46.17
C ALA A 588 -30.98 28.73 47.57
N ASN A 589 -29.71 28.35 47.72
CA ASN A 589 -29.02 28.33 49.01
C ASN A 589 -28.37 29.67 49.39
N LYS A 590 -27.93 30.49 48.42
CA LYS A 590 -27.22 31.75 48.66
C LYS A 590 -27.83 32.93 47.92
N THR A 591 -27.35 33.21 46.72
CA THR A 591 -27.82 34.33 45.89
C THR A 591 -28.00 33.87 44.44
N PRO A 592 -28.98 34.44 43.71
CA PRO A 592 -29.18 34.12 42.30
C PRO A 592 -27.95 34.46 41.45
N ILE A 593 -27.27 35.56 41.79
CA ILE A 593 -26.04 36.03 41.12
C ILE A 593 -24.90 35.00 41.23
N ASP A 594 -24.70 34.41 42.41
CA ASP A 594 -23.64 33.41 42.62
C ASP A 594 -23.90 32.12 41.84
N GLY A 595 -25.16 31.74 41.68
CA GLY A 595 -25.56 30.60 40.85
C GLY A 595 -25.30 30.84 39.36
N GLU A 596 -25.65 32.02 38.85
CA GLU A 596 -25.40 32.40 37.46
C GLU A 596 -23.91 32.56 37.15
N LEU A 597 -23.15 33.20 38.04
CA LEU A 597 -21.69 33.33 37.90
C LEU A 597 -20.99 31.97 37.98
N PHE A 598 -21.50 31.04 38.79
CA PHE A 598 -21.03 29.66 38.80
C PHE A 598 -21.26 28.96 37.45
N GLU A 599 -22.44 29.10 36.86
CA GLU A 599 -22.76 28.53 35.54
C GLU A 599 -21.88 29.15 34.44
N ILE A 600 -21.73 30.49 34.42
CA ILE A 600 -20.87 31.20 33.46
C ILE A 600 -19.42 30.70 33.56
N LYS A 601 -18.87 30.60 34.77
CA LYS A 601 -17.49 30.11 34.99
C LYS A 601 -17.29 28.72 34.39
N HIS A 602 -18.17 27.78 34.69
CA HIS A 602 -18.02 26.38 34.26
C HIS A 602 -18.31 26.17 32.77
N LEU A 603 -19.20 26.97 32.17
CA LEU A 603 -19.41 26.97 30.72
C LEU A 603 -18.23 27.57 29.95
N LEU A 604 -17.57 28.60 30.49
CA LEU A 604 -16.34 29.15 29.91
C LEU A 604 -15.20 28.13 29.94
N ILE A 605 -15.03 27.42 31.07
CA ILE A 605 -14.05 26.33 31.17
C ILE A 605 -14.38 25.24 30.16
N LEU A 606 -15.65 24.81 30.07
CA LEU A 606 -16.07 23.78 29.12
C LEU A 606 -15.78 24.20 27.68
N ARG A 607 -16.08 25.44 27.30
CA ARG A 607 -15.82 26.02 25.98
C ARG A 607 -14.32 26.05 25.62
N GLU A 608 -13.47 26.43 26.57
CA GLU A 608 -12.03 26.48 26.34
C GLU A 608 -11.43 25.08 26.20
N GLN A 609 -11.84 24.15 27.07
CA GLN A 609 -11.29 22.79 27.10
C GLN A 609 -11.76 21.90 25.94
N ILE A 610 -12.87 22.26 25.27
CA ILE A 610 -13.30 21.54 24.06
C ILE A 610 -12.62 22.06 22.78
N ALA A 611 -12.02 23.24 22.79
CA ALA A 611 -11.39 23.85 21.60
C ALA A 611 -10.21 23.04 21.02
N PRO A 612 -9.37 22.35 21.82
CA PRO A 612 -8.27 21.53 21.30
C PRO A 612 -8.70 20.26 20.56
N PHE A 613 -9.93 19.77 20.78
CA PHE A 613 -10.44 18.62 20.04
C PHE A 613 -10.70 19.04 18.59
N ARG A 614 -9.78 18.71 17.69
CA ARG A 614 -9.86 18.96 16.24
C ARG A 614 -10.89 18.05 15.57
N VAL A 615 -12.14 18.11 16.03
CA VAL A 615 -13.28 17.37 15.47
C VAL A 615 -14.37 18.39 15.18
N ASP A 616 -14.92 18.35 13.99
CA ASP A 616 -16.15 19.06 13.70
C ASP A 616 -17.25 18.45 14.58
N PHE A 617 -17.63 19.13 15.66
CA PHE A 617 -18.70 18.72 16.58
C PHE A 617 -20.10 18.84 15.96
N THR A 618 -20.18 18.80 14.63
CA THR A 618 -21.38 18.93 13.82
C THR A 618 -21.95 17.55 13.55
N VAL A 619 -23.00 17.18 14.28
CA VAL A 619 -23.77 15.96 13.99
C VAL A 619 -24.96 16.35 13.11
N LYS A 620 -25.18 15.57 12.03
CA LYS A 620 -26.35 15.67 11.18
C LYS A 620 -27.51 14.95 11.86
N GLU A 621 -28.37 15.67 12.57
CA GLU A 621 -29.62 15.10 13.08
C GLU A 621 -30.73 15.37 12.05
N THR A 622 -31.30 14.30 11.48
CA THR A 622 -32.45 14.39 10.58
C THR A 622 -33.71 14.51 11.43
N SER A 623 -34.21 15.73 11.63
CA SER A 623 -35.50 15.93 12.29
C SER A 623 -36.60 16.17 11.25
N LEU A 624 -37.81 15.71 11.57
CA LEU A 624 -38.99 15.96 10.74
C LEU A 624 -39.57 17.33 11.12
N ASP A 625 -39.52 18.28 10.20
CA ASP A 625 -40.06 19.63 10.40
C ASP A 625 -41.58 19.62 10.16
N PHE A 626 -42.35 19.64 11.26
CA PHE A 626 -43.81 19.70 11.23
C PHE A 626 -44.36 21.12 11.00
N SER A 627 -43.53 22.14 10.79
CA SER A 627 -43.98 23.52 10.62
C SER A 627 -44.89 23.67 9.39
N LYS A 628 -44.59 22.97 8.29
CA LYS A 628 -45.45 22.95 7.09
C LYS A 628 -46.73 22.17 7.32
N VAL A 629 -46.67 21.05 8.04
CA VAL A 629 -47.86 20.28 8.45
C VAL A 629 -48.79 21.14 9.30
N LYS A 630 -48.24 21.93 10.23
CA LYS A 630 -48.99 22.86 11.07
C LYS A 630 -49.63 23.99 10.25
N THR A 631 -48.89 24.59 9.32
CA THR A 631 -49.40 25.66 8.43
C THR A 631 -50.45 25.12 7.46
N ALA A 632 -50.23 23.95 6.88
CA ALA A 632 -51.18 23.27 5.99
C ALA A 632 -52.45 22.82 6.75
N ALA A 633 -52.32 22.34 7.99
CA ALA A 633 -53.46 22.03 8.86
C ALA A 633 -54.26 23.28 9.22
N PHE A 634 -53.57 24.39 9.50
CA PHE A 634 -54.23 25.69 9.75
C PHE A 634 -54.91 26.22 8.47
N GLY A 635 -54.29 26.04 7.30
CA GLY A 635 -54.88 26.33 5.99
C GLY A 635 -56.12 25.50 5.69
N LEU A 636 -56.13 24.21 6.04
CA LEU A 636 -57.29 23.32 5.94
C LEU A 636 -58.43 23.77 6.85
N LEU A 637 -58.12 24.21 8.08
CA LEU A 637 -59.10 24.73 9.03
C LEU A 637 -59.70 26.07 8.56
N GLN A 638 -58.88 26.95 7.99
CA GLN A 638 -59.30 28.26 7.48
C GLN A 638 -60.10 28.12 6.16
N LYS A 639 -59.75 27.15 5.30
CA LYS A 639 -60.41 26.83 4.02
C LYS A 639 -61.45 25.71 4.14
N ARG A 640 -62.06 25.50 5.32
CA ARG A 640 -63.05 24.42 5.58
C ARG A 640 -64.23 24.33 4.60
N LYS A 641 -64.56 25.42 3.89
CA LYS A 641 -65.65 25.47 2.89
C LYS A 641 -65.25 24.86 1.53
N GLN A 642 -63.96 24.58 1.30
CA GLN A 642 -63.40 24.11 0.03
C GLN A 642 -62.83 22.68 0.11
N LEU A 643 -63.11 21.95 1.20
CA LEU A 643 -62.58 20.60 1.48
C LEU A 643 -62.97 19.55 0.42
N PHE A 644 -64.10 19.73 -0.26
CA PHE A 644 -64.62 18.81 -1.28
C PHE A 644 -64.81 19.48 -2.64
N SER A 645 -64.13 20.61 -2.87
CA SER A 645 -64.08 21.28 -4.16
C SER A 645 -63.48 20.33 -5.22
N MET A 646 -64.21 20.07 -6.31
CA MET A 646 -63.80 19.19 -7.42
C MET A 646 -62.94 19.93 -8.47
N GLY A 647 -62.20 20.97 -8.05
CA GLY A 647 -61.27 21.74 -8.88
C GLY A 647 -59.85 21.73 -8.30
N SER A 648 -58.88 22.30 -9.02
CA SER A 648 -57.45 22.36 -8.64
C SER A 648 -57.14 23.07 -7.31
N ASN A 649 -58.14 23.71 -6.69
CA ASN A 649 -58.04 24.41 -5.41
C ASN A 649 -58.78 23.63 -4.31
N ASN A 650 -58.41 22.37 -4.10
CA ASN A 650 -58.98 21.55 -3.03
C ASN A 650 -58.05 21.60 -1.81
N ALA A 651 -58.56 22.13 -0.69
CA ALA A 651 -57.80 22.31 0.54
C ALA A 651 -57.31 21.00 1.19
N LEU A 652 -57.96 19.86 0.88
CA LEU A 652 -57.55 18.53 1.35
C LEU A 652 -56.40 17.97 0.49
N LEU A 653 -56.42 18.20 -0.82
CA LEU A 653 -55.28 17.88 -1.69
C LEU A 653 -54.08 18.79 -1.39
N GLU A 654 -54.31 20.08 -1.16
CA GLU A 654 -53.28 21.03 -0.70
C GLU A 654 -52.66 20.57 0.63
N PHE A 655 -53.45 20.08 1.59
CA PHE A 655 -52.94 19.49 2.83
C PHE A 655 -52.17 18.17 2.61
N LEU A 656 -52.60 17.29 1.72
CA LEU A 656 -51.88 16.03 1.46
C LEU A 656 -50.58 16.23 0.68
N LEU A 657 -50.51 17.24 -0.20
CA LEU A 657 -49.29 17.60 -0.92
C LEU A 657 -48.32 18.45 -0.08
N GLU A 658 -48.81 19.48 0.60
CA GLU A 658 -47.98 20.43 1.37
C GLU A 658 -47.81 20.05 2.86
N GLY A 659 -48.65 19.16 3.39
CA GLY A 659 -48.58 18.64 4.76
C GLY A 659 -47.71 17.40 4.91
N THR A 660 -46.88 17.07 3.92
CA THR A 660 -45.83 16.07 4.08
C THR A 660 -44.73 16.63 4.99
N PRO A 661 -44.36 15.94 6.08
CA PRO A 661 -43.29 16.41 6.96
C PRO A 661 -41.98 16.41 6.17
N GLN A 662 -41.31 17.57 6.11
CA GLN A 662 -40.04 17.67 5.41
C GLN A 662 -38.91 17.21 6.33
N ILE A 663 -38.02 16.38 5.79
CA ILE A 663 -36.77 16.03 6.47
C ILE A 663 -35.90 17.28 6.42
N LYS A 664 -35.63 17.85 7.60
CA LYS A 664 -34.75 19.01 7.74
C LYS A 664 -33.50 18.56 8.47
N GLU A 665 -32.38 18.62 7.78
CA GLU A 665 -31.08 18.32 8.37
C GLU A 665 -30.68 19.50 9.26
N HIS A 666 -30.69 19.29 10.57
CA HIS A 666 -30.13 20.25 11.50
C HIS A 666 -28.68 19.86 11.80
N LEU A 667 -27.74 20.70 11.35
CA LEU A 667 -26.35 20.63 11.75
C LEU A 667 -26.24 21.19 13.17
N LEU A 668 -26.37 20.32 14.16
CA LEU A 668 -26.19 20.68 15.57
C LEU A 668 -24.70 20.66 15.89
N ASP A 669 -24.15 21.83 16.16
CA ASP A 669 -22.78 22.02 16.60
C ASP A 669 -22.75 22.12 18.13
N SER A 670 -22.10 21.14 18.77
CA SER A 670 -22.01 21.08 20.24
C SER A 670 -21.33 22.32 20.83
N ARG A 671 -20.41 22.95 20.08
CA ARG A 671 -19.77 24.21 20.50
C ARG A 671 -20.75 25.37 20.47
N LYS A 672 -21.58 25.44 19.44
CA LYS A 672 -22.66 26.45 19.35
C LYS A 672 -23.68 26.27 20.46
N GLU A 673 -23.95 25.05 20.91
CA GLU A 673 -24.86 24.80 22.02
C GLU A 673 -24.29 25.31 23.36
N VAL A 674 -23.00 25.07 23.63
CA VAL A 674 -22.31 25.67 24.79
C VAL A 674 -22.35 27.20 24.70
N ASP A 675 -22.03 27.77 23.54
CA ASP A 675 -22.05 29.23 23.32
C ASP A 675 -23.47 29.82 23.45
N ARG A 676 -24.49 29.10 22.99
CA ARG A 676 -25.91 29.49 23.09
C ARG A 676 -26.35 29.54 24.54
N GLN A 677 -26.03 28.49 25.31
CA GLN A 677 -26.35 28.46 26.74
C GLN A 677 -25.58 29.54 27.49
N LEU A 678 -24.27 29.68 27.24
CA LEU A 678 -23.44 30.72 27.84
C LEU A 678 -24.02 32.12 27.58
N LYS A 679 -24.41 32.42 26.33
CA LYS A 679 -25.06 33.68 25.98
C LYS A 679 -26.38 33.87 26.74
N SER A 680 -27.22 32.84 26.81
CA SER A 680 -28.49 32.90 27.54
C SER A 680 -28.29 33.19 29.04
N VAL A 681 -27.30 32.55 29.68
CA VAL A 681 -26.98 32.76 31.10
C VAL A 681 -26.39 34.15 31.30
N CYS A 682 -25.48 34.62 30.44
CA CYS A 682 -24.96 35.98 30.48
C CYS A 682 -26.07 37.03 30.32
N GLU A 683 -27.03 36.83 29.41
CA GLU A 683 -28.18 37.75 29.25
C GLU A 683 -29.07 37.78 30.48
N ARG A 684 -29.29 36.63 31.14
CA ARG A 684 -30.04 36.54 32.40
C ARG A 684 -29.32 37.27 33.52
N TYR A 685 -28.02 37.00 33.67
CA TYR A 685 -27.16 37.70 34.62
C TYR A 685 -27.14 39.21 34.41
N ILE A 686 -27.03 39.68 33.17
CA ILE A 686 -27.07 41.12 32.85
C ILE A 686 -28.42 41.72 33.28
N LYS A 687 -29.54 41.05 33.01
CA LYS A 687 -30.88 41.53 33.40
C LYS A 687 -31.02 41.59 34.93
N ASP A 688 -30.61 40.54 35.62
CA ASP A 688 -30.74 40.44 37.08
C ASP A 688 -29.79 41.43 37.78
N ALA A 689 -28.58 41.62 37.25
CA ALA A 689 -27.64 42.65 37.70
C ALA A 689 -28.17 44.07 37.50
N VAL A 690 -28.77 44.38 36.35
CA VAL A 690 -29.41 45.68 36.09
C VAL A 690 -30.62 45.89 37.00
N HIS A 691 -31.45 44.87 37.20
CA HIS A 691 -32.59 44.95 38.11
C HIS A 691 -32.16 45.11 39.57
N MET A 692 -31.04 44.49 39.98
CA MET A 692 -30.48 44.67 41.32
C MET A 692 -30.03 46.12 41.59
N LEU A 693 -29.48 46.79 40.57
CA LEU A 693 -28.93 48.15 40.68
C LEU A 693 -29.98 49.24 40.43
N VAL A 694 -30.92 49.01 39.49
CA VAL A 694 -31.83 50.03 38.94
C VAL A 694 -33.30 49.58 38.98
N GLY A 695 -33.64 48.51 39.70
CA GLY A 695 -34.99 47.93 39.77
C GLY A 695 -36.13 48.91 40.07
N PRO A 696 -36.01 49.81 41.07
CA PRO A 696 -37.05 50.82 41.34
C PRO A 696 -37.32 51.74 40.14
N LEU A 697 -36.29 52.09 39.39
CA LEU A 697 -36.40 52.91 38.19
C LEU A 697 -36.97 52.11 37.00
N VAL A 698 -36.53 50.86 36.80
CA VAL A 698 -37.05 49.99 35.73
C VAL A 698 -38.55 49.72 35.90
N THR A 699 -38.98 49.38 37.12
CA THR A 699 -40.40 49.15 37.43
C THR A 699 -41.25 50.41 37.27
N PHE A 700 -40.70 51.59 37.58
CA PHE A 700 -41.34 52.87 37.30
C PHE A 700 -41.49 53.11 35.79
N LEU A 701 -40.43 52.89 35.01
CA LEU A 701 -40.45 53.06 33.55
C LEU A 701 -41.45 52.12 32.87
N GLU A 702 -41.56 50.87 33.31
CA GLU A 702 -42.55 49.92 32.78
C GLU A 702 -43.99 50.34 33.12
N LYS A 703 -44.25 50.77 34.36
CA LYS A 703 -45.57 51.30 34.77
C LYS A 703 -45.93 52.57 33.99
N ALA A 704 -44.96 53.44 33.75
CA ALA A 704 -45.20 54.66 32.99
C ALA A 704 -45.42 54.37 31.50
N GLN A 705 -44.67 53.44 30.91
CA GLN A 705 -44.85 53.02 29.50
C GLN A 705 -46.18 52.32 29.28
N THR A 706 -46.61 51.45 30.20
CA THR A 706 -47.92 50.77 30.12
C THR A 706 -49.10 51.75 30.23
N LEU A 707 -49.01 52.76 31.11
CA LEU A 707 -50.01 53.84 31.16
C LEU A 707 -50.02 54.70 29.88
N LEU A 708 -48.86 55.03 29.33
CA LEU A 708 -48.78 55.78 28.07
C LEU A 708 -49.35 54.97 26.90
N ALA A 709 -49.09 53.67 26.85
CA ALA A 709 -49.67 52.77 25.85
C ALA A 709 -51.20 52.66 25.96
N GLN A 710 -51.74 52.69 27.19
CA GLN A 710 -53.19 52.69 27.44
C GLN A 710 -53.85 54.05 27.15
N ALA A 711 -53.10 55.16 27.26
CA ALA A 711 -53.58 56.52 27.06
C ALA A 711 -53.58 57.00 25.59
N THR A 712 -53.13 56.18 24.65
CA THR A 712 -53.07 56.53 23.23
C THR A 712 -54.29 55.96 22.50
N PRO A 713 -55.38 56.72 22.23
CA PRO A 713 -56.48 56.21 21.42
C PRO A 713 -56.06 56.11 19.95
N ALA A 714 -56.36 54.98 19.33
CA ALA A 714 -56.15 54.69 17.93
C ALA A 714 -57.12 55.49 17.03
N THR A 715 -56.78 56.73 16.68
CA THR A 715 -57.37 57.40 15.50
C THR A 715 -56.35 58.32 14.84
N PRO A 716 -56.00 58.12 13.55
CA PRO A 716 -54.99 58.92 12.87
C PRO A 716 -55.65 60.07 12.11
N GLN A 717 -55.56 61.32 12.59
CA GLN A 717 -55.75 62.49 11.72
C GLN A 717 -54.79 63.66 12.08
N THR A 718 -54.07 64.05 11.03
CA THR A 718 -53.30 65.29 10.75
C THR A 718 -52.07 65.65 11.60
N PRO A 719 -50.93 65.95 10.96
CA PRO A 719 -49.68 66.29 11.62
C PRO A 719 -49.62 67.81 11.83
N ASP A 720 -49.92 68.30 13.02
CA ASP A 720 -49.36 69.56 13.51
C ASP A 720 -49.68 69.72 15.01
N SER A 721 -48.64 70.12 15.76
CA SER A 721 -48.55 70.27 17.22
C SER A 721 -48.41 68.97 18.04
N ALA A 722 -47.22 68.80 18.62
CA ALA A 722 -46.91 67.81 19.66
C ALA A 722 -47.83 68.04 20.88
N LYS A 723 -48.96 67.33 20.95
CA LYS A 723 -49.79 67.30 22.15
C LYS A 723 -49.06 66.49 23.22
N VAL A 724 -48.41 67.22 24.11
CA VAL A 724 -47.85 66.72 25.36
C VAL A 724 -48.92 65.96 26.14
N SER A 725 -48.68 64.68 26.43
CA SER A 725 -49.59 63.85 27.21
C SER A 725 -49.39 64.09 28.70
N TYR A 726 -50.31 64.82 29.34
CA TYR A 726 -50.26 65.13 30.79
C TYR A 726 -50.69 63.95 31.68
N VAL A 727 -50.97 62.78 31.11
CA VAL A 727 -51.57 61.63 31.80
C VAL A 727 -50.67 61.11 32.93
N LEU A 728 -49.35 61.18 32.76
CA LEU A 728 -48.41 60.79 33.82
C LEU A 728 -48.44 61.76 35.00
N ARG A 729 -48.51 63.07 34.74
CA ARG A 729 -48.54 64.11 35.80
C ARG A 729 -49.81 64.04 36.67
N GLN A 730 -50.91 63.54 36.12
CA GLN A 730 -52.18 63.37 36.84
C GLN A 730 -52.18 62.17 37.80
N SER A 731 -51.22 61.26 37.66
CA SER A 731 -51.12 60.09 38.54
C SER A 731 -50.35 60.44 39.84
N PRO A 732 -50.88 60.07 41.04
CA PRO A 732 -50.27 60.46 42.32
C PRO A 732 -48.90 59.81 42.56
N TRP A 733 -48.65 58.67 41.93
CA TRP A 733 -47.40 57.91 42.03
C TRP A 733 -46.29 58.40 41.09
N ALA A 734 -46.60 59.26 40.11
CA ALA A 734 -45.63 59.91 39.24
C ALA A 734 -45.48 61.41 39.55
N SER A 735 -45.72 61.81 40.80
CA SER A 735 -45.42 63.16 41.25
C SER A 735 -43.90 63.41 41.25
N PRO A 736 -43.43 64.64 40.97
CA PRO A 736 -41.99 64.95 40.90
C PRO A 736 -41.21 64.58 42.17
N GLN A 737 -41.84 64.65 43.34
CA GLN A 737 -41.23 64.27 44.62
C GLN A 737 -41.04 62.75 44.75
N GLN A 738 -41.98 61.95 44.23
CA GLN A 738 -41.86 60.48 44.20
C GLN A 738 -40.84 60.02 43.16
N ILE A 739 -40.73 60.72 42.03
CA ILE A 739 -39.69 60.44 41.03
C ILE A 739 -38.30 60.76 41.60
N SER A 740 -38.16 61.88 42.32
CA SER A 740 -36.93 62.24 43.04
C SER A 740 -36.55 61.18 44.09
N SER A 741 -37.52 60.66 44.86
CA SER A 741 -37.25 59.60 45.84
C SER A 741 -36.80 58.29 45.18
N ILE A 742 -37.40 57.92 44.04
CA ILE A 742 -36.99 56.74 43.25
C ILE A 742 -35.58 56.93 42.69
N ILE A 743 -35.23 58.11 42.18
CA ILE A 743 -33.88 58.42 41.68
C ILE A 743 -32.85 58.36 42.79
N GLN A 744 -33.12 58.97 43.96
CA GLN A 744 -32.23 58.94 45.12
C GLN A 744 -32.02 57.53 45.64
N GLU A 745 -33.09 56.73 45.72
CA GLU A 745 -32.99 55.32 46.13
C GLU A 745 -32.20 54.50 45.10
N THR A 746 -32.39 54.75 43.80
CA THR A 746 -31.62 54.09 42.74
C THR A 746 -30.13 54.47 42.80
N GLN A 747 -29.79 55.74 43.01
CA GLN A 747 -28.40 56.18 43.20
C GLN A 747 -27.75 55.57 44.46
N ARG A 748 -28.52 55.41 45.53
CA ARG A 748 -28.09 54.73 46.77
C ARG A 748 -27.81 53.25 46.52
N LEU A 749 -28.70 52.56 45.80
CA LEU A 749 -28.55 51.16 45.42
C LEU A 749 -27.33 50.93 44.52
N ILE A 750 -27.08 51.82 43.55
CA ILE A 750 -25.89 51.75 42.70
C ILE A 750 -24.62 51.87 43.56
N LYS A 751 -24.54 52.86 44.46
CA LYS A 751 -23.36 53.04 45.32
C LYS A 751 -23.12 51.86 46.28
N ALA A 752 -24.19 51.24 46.79
CA ALA A 752 -24.08 50.15 47.76
C ALA A 752 -23.82 48.78 47.12
N LYS A 753 -24.49 48.45 46.01
CA LYS A 753 -24.49 47.09 45.43
C LYS A 753 -23.52 46.91 44.27
N LEU A 754 -23.07 47.98 43.61
CA LEU A 754 -22.13 47.89 42.48
C LEU A 754 -20.80 47.28 42.91
N ALA A 755 -20.28 47.66 44.08
CA ALA A 755 -19.01 47.14 44.59
C ALA A 755 -19.08 45.64 44.90
N VAL A 756 -20.21 45.17 45.45
CA VAL A 756 -20.45 43.75 45.73
C VAL A 756 -20.55 42.95 44.44
N LEU A 757 -21.26 43.47 43.43
CA LEU A 757 -21.40 42.84 42.11
C LEU A 757 -20.06 42.72 41.37
N GLN A 758 -19.23 43.77 41.39
CA GLN A 758 -17.91 43.73 40.75
C GLN A 758 -16.98 42.76 41.47
N ARG A 759 -17.05 42.69 42.81
CA ARG A 759 -16.28 41.72 43.59
C ARG A 759 -16.67 40.28 43.29
N SER A 760 -17.96 39.97 43.23
CA SER A 760 -18.40 38.62 42.86
C SER A 760 -18.00 38.27 41.42
N MET A 761 -18.07 39.22 40.47
CA MET A 761 -17.55 39.00 39.12
C MET A 761 -16.05 38.66 39.11
N GLN A 762 -15.22 39.39 39.85
CA GLN A 762 -13.77 39.13 39.94
C GLN A 762 -13.43 37.79 40.60
N LEU A 763 -14.22 37.38 41.60
CA LEU A 763 -14.02 36.13 42.30
C LEU A 763 -14.30 34.90 41.41
N TYR A 764 -15.33 34.99 40.57
CA TYR A 764 -15.74 33.88 39.70
C TYR A 764 -15.03 33.90 38.34
N LEU A 765 -14.80 35.08 37.76
CA LEU A 765 -14.17 35.26 36.46
C LEU A 765 -12.70 35.68 36.65
N SER A 766 -11.77 34.80 36.29
CA SER A 766 -10.32 35.07 36.40
C SER A 766 -9.81 36.07 35.35
N ASN A 767 -10.54 36.27 34.24
CA ASN A 767 -10.12 37.13 33.14
C ASN A 767 -10.79 38.52 33.18
N ARG A 768 -9.95 39.56 33.30
CA ARG A 768 -10.32 40.99 33.26
C ARG A 768 -11.06 41.38 31.97
N ASP A 769 -10.71 40.78 30.83
CA ASP A 769 -11.35 41.08 29.55
C ASP A 769 -12.80 40.53 29.51
N THR A 770 -13.01 39.32 30.04
CA THR A 770 -14.35 38.73 30.14
C THR A 770 -15.23 39.50 31.11
N GLU A 771 -14.67 39.95 32.25
CA GLU A 771 -15.33 40.85 33.19
C GLU A 771 -15.79 42.14 32.48
N PHE A 772 -14.89 42.80 31.74
CA PHE A 772 -15.20 44.02 30.99
C PHE A 772 -16.29 43.81 29.93
N ILE A 773 -16.22 42.70 29.18
CA ILE A 773 -17.21 42.34 28.15
C ILE A 773 -18.61 42.18 28.76
N ILE A 774 -18.73 41.54 29.92
CA ILE A 774 -20.02 41.33 30.61
C ILE A 774 -20.49 42.62 31.30
N PHE A 775 -19.57 43.42 31.86
CA PHE A 775 -19.90 44.65 32.57
C PHE A 775 -20.35 45.79 31.64
N ARG A 776 -19.82 45.86 30.41
CA ARG A 776 -20.16 46.91 29.44
C ARG A 776 -21.67 46.97 29.11
N PRO A 777 -22.37 45.87 28.79
CA PRO A 777 -23.82 45.85 28.66
C PRO A 777 -24.56 46.32 29.92
N ILE A 778 -24.10 45.94 31.12
CA ILE A 778 -24.72 46.37 32.39
C ILE A 778 -24.63 47.90 32.51
N ARG A 779 -23.43 48.47 32.31
CA ARG A 779 -23.21 49.92 32.30
C ARG A 779 -24.10 50.64 31.29
N ASN A 780 -24.17 50.12 30.06
CA ASN A 780 -24.98 50.72 28.99
C ASN A 780 -26.47 50.67 29.29
N ASN A 781 -26.99 49.55 29.81
CA ASN A 781 -28.40 49.43 30.17
C ASN A 781 -28.79 50.39 31.31
N ILE A 782 -27.91 50.57 32.31
CA ILE A 782 -28.13 51.53 33.40
C ILE A 782 -28.24 52.96 32.84
N ILE A 783 -27.27 53.38 32.01
CA ILE A 783 -27.29 54.70 31.38
C ILE A 783 -28.55 54.88 30.53
N GLN A 784 -28.93 53.86 29.74
CA GLN A 784 -30.15 53.89 28.93
C GLN A 784 -31.42 54.02 29.77
N SER A 785 -31.51 53.41 30.94
CA SER A 785 -32.67 53.57 31.84
C SER A 785 -32.82 55.01 32.32
N PHE A 786 -31.71 55.69 32.67
CA PHE A 786 -31.75 57.12 33.04
C PHE A 786 -32.06 58.04 31.84
N VAL A 787 -31.52 57.75 30.65
CA VAL A 787 -31.86 58.48 29.43
C VAL A 787 -33.35 58.33 29.07
N LYS A 788 -33.91 57.11 29.21
CA LYS A 788 -35.35 56.88 29.01
C LYS A 788 -36.20 57.64 30.02
N LEU A 789 -35.75 57.76 31.26
CA LEU A 789 -36.42 58.58 32.28
C LEU A 789 -36.42 60.05 31.89
N GLU A 790 -35.27 60.58 31.49
CA GLU A 790 -35.12 61.98 31.05
C GLU A 790 -35.99 62.29 29.82
N GLN A 791 -36.02 61.40 28.83
CA GLN A 791 -36.90 61.49 27.65
C GLN A 791 -38.39 61.46 28.02
N LEU A 792 -38.76 60.59 28.96
CA LEU A 792 -40.13 60.46 29.46
C LEU A 792 -40.57 61.74 30.20
N LEU A 793 -39.70 62.32 31.02
CA LEU A 793 -39.96 63.59 31.71
C LEU A 793 -40.10 64.75 30.71
N THR A 794 -39.26 64.80 29.68
CA THR A 794 -39.29 65.86 28.65
C THR A 794 -40.53 65.77 27.76
N THR A 795 -40.98 64.55 27.41
CA THR A 795 -42.09 64.32 26.47
C THR A 795 -43.48 64.51 27.11
N ASN A 796 -43.60 64.33 28.43
CA ASN A 796 -44.89 64.29 29.15
C ASN A 796 -45.20 65.55 29.98
N GLY A 797 -44.58 66.69 29.66
CA GLY A 797 -45.05 68.00 30.12
C GLY A 797 -44.71 68.37 31.56
N TYR A 798 -43.61 67.83 32.09
CA TYR A 798 -43.05 68.29 33.35
C TYR A 798 -42.45 69.68 33.14
N SER A 799 -42.73 70.62 34.06
CA SER A 799 -42.18 71.98 33.97
C SER A 799 -40.67 71.99 34.25
N THR A 800 -39.99 73.08 33.88
CA THR A 800 -38.56 73.27 34.21
C THR A 800 -38.31 73.17 35.71
N ASP A 801 -39.24 73.65 36.53
CA ASP A 801 -39.18 73.55 38.00
C ASP A 801 -39.39 72.11 38.49
N ASP A 802 -40.31 71.36 37.85
CA ASP A 802 -40.52 69.93 38.14
C ASP A 802 -39.28 69.08 37.76
N MET A 803 -38.59 69.44 36.67
CA MET A 803 -37.33 68.80 36.26
C MET A 803 -36.19 69.07 37.26
N ILE A 804 -36.15 70.27 37.86
CA ILE A 804 -35.21 70.59 38.94
C ILE A 804 -35.54 69.79 40.22
N ILE A 805 -36.82 69.67 40.57
CA ILE A 805 -37.29 68.92 41.75
C ILE A 805 -37.02 67.41 41.61
N THR A 806 -37.21 66.85 40.41
CA THR A 806 -36.91 65.45 40.15
C THR A 806 -35.42 65.11 40.24
N SER A 807 -34.51 66.09 40.07
CA SER A 807 -33.05 65.91 40.21
C SER A 807 -32.49 64.74 39.38
N CYS A 808 -32.99 64.57 38.15
CA CYS A 808 -32.54 63.50 37.27
C CYS A 808 -31.07 63.73 36.86
N PRO A 809 -30.16 62.77 37.11
CA PRO A 809 -28.77 62.89 36.68
C PRO A 809 -28.66 62.77 35.16
N SER A 810 -27.78 63.55 34.53
CA SER A 810 -27.49 63.41 33.10
C SER A 810 -26.77 62.08 32.81
N ALA A 811 -26.80 61.62 31.56
CA ALA A 811 -26.10 60.40 31.14
C ALA A 811 -24.59 60.42 31.50
N GLU A 812 -23.94 61.59 31.42
CA GLU A 812 -22.54 61.78 31.82
C GLU A 812 -22.34 61.66 33.33
N GLN A 813 -23.24 62.25 34.12
CA GLN A 813 -23.20 62.16 35.58
C GLN A 813 -23.41 60.72 36.06
N VAL A 814 -24.30 59.95 35.43
CA VAL A 814 -24.49 58.52 35.71
C VAL A 814 -23.24 57.72 35.33
N SER A 815 -22.62 58.03 34.19
CA SER A 815 -21.38 57.39 33.75
C SER A 815 -20.21 57.64 34.70
N ILE A 816 -20.08 58.86 35.24
CA ILE A 816 -19.10 59.23 36.27
C ILE A 816 -19.43 58.53 37.60
N LEU A 817 -20.71 58.44 37.97
CA LEU A 817 -21.15 57.74 39.18
C LEU A 817 -20.82 56.24 39.13
N LEU A 818 -21.01 55.59 37.98
CA LEU A 818 -20.62 54.19 37.78
C LEU A 818 -19.10 54.00 37.80
N SER A 819 -18.35 54.94 37.23
CA SER A 819 -16.88 54.87 37.18
C SER A 819 -16.26 55.12 38.56
N SER A 820 -16.75 56.11 39.31
CA SER A 820 -16.31 56.43 40.67
C SER A 820 -16.69 55.33 41.68
N ALA A 821 -17.91 54.79 41.59
CA ALA A 821 -18.32 53.66 42.42
C ALA A 821 -17.54 52.37 42.09
N SER A 822 -17.08 52.21 40.85
CA SER A 822 -16.21 51.09 40.45
C SER A 822 -14.77 51.23 40.97
N ILE A 823 -14.22 52.44 41.00
CA ILE A 823 -12.90 52.71 41.60
C ILE A 823 -12.92 52.49 43.12
N LEU A 824 -13.97 52.97 43.79
CA LEU A 824 -14.18 52.73 45.22
C LEU A 824 -14.36 51.24 45.56
N ALA A 825 -14.94 50.47 44.65
CA ALA A 825 -15.01 49.02 44.77
C ALA A 825 -13.62 48.38 44.71
N ALA A 826 -12.76 48.81 43.79
CA ALA A 826 -11.38 48.34 43.65
C ALA A 826 -10.49 48.71 44.86
N GLU A 827 -10.66 49.89 45.45
CA GLU A 827 -9.96 50.29 46.69
C GLU A 827 -10.49 49.57 47.95
N GLY A 828 -11.78 49.24 47.98
CA GLY A 828 -12.39 48.42 49.04
C GLY A 828 -11.80 47.01 49.15
N VAL A 829 -11.27 46.46 48.05
CA VAL A 829 -10.54 45.17 48.03
C VAL A 829 -9.25 45.25 48.86
N ALA A 830 -8.50 46.35 48.77
CA ALA A 830 -7.29 46.56 49.56
C ALA A 830 -7.59 46.73 51.06
N SER A 831 -8.71 47.37 51.39
CA SER A 831 -9.16 47.61 52.77
C SER A 831 -9.73 46.35 53.45
N PHE A 832 -10.49 45.51 52.73
CA PHE A 832 -11.02 44.26 53.26
C PHE A 832 -9.92 43.21 53.48
N ALA A 833 -8.90 43.18 52.62
CA ALA A 833 -7.68 42.39 52.83
C ALA A 833 -6.91 42.82 54.09
N ALA A 834 -7.02 44.09 54.50
CA ALA A 834 -6.49 44.60 55.77
C ALA A 834 -7.41 44.31 56.97
N ALA A 835 -8.72 44.14 56.76
CA ALA A 835 -9.70 43.81 57.80
C ALA A 835 -9.73 42.30 58.14
N ALA A 836 -9.60 41.40 57.15
CA ALA A 836 -9.47 39.96 57.38
C ALA A 836 -8.20 39.60 58.20
N ARG A 837 -7.14 40.42 58.09
CA ARG A 837 -5.96 40.38 58.97
C ARG A 837 -6.28 40.67 60.44
N LYS A 838 -7.32 41.46 60.75
CA LYS A 838 -7.70 41.83 62.13
C LYS A 838 -8.59 40.78 62.80
N ILE A 839 -9.39 40.03 62.03
CA ILE A 839 -10.30 39.02 62.59
C ILE A 839 -9.55 37.71 62.89
N SER A 840 -8.51 37.40 62.12
CA SER A 840 -7.69 36.19 62.32
C SER A 840 -6.70 36.27 63.50
N THR A 841 -6.69 37.36 64.28
CA THR A 841 -5.76 37.54 65.41
C THR A 841 -6.43 37.60 66.79
N SER A 842 -7.74 37.35 66.89
CA SER A 842 -8.44 37.35 68.19
C SER A 842 -9.32 36.12 68.42
N SER A 843 -8.69 34.96 68.65
CA SER A 843 -9.30 33.88 69.45
C SER A 843 -8.25 32.87 69.93
N SER A 844 -7.77 33.04 71.16
CA SER A 844 -7.38 31.90 72.00
C SER A 844 -7.32 32.28 73.48
N VAL A 845 -8.02 31.45 74.26
CA VAL A 845 -8.21 31.49 75.70
C VAL A 845 -7.11 30.66 76.38
N GLU A 846 -6.48 31.30 77.37
CA GLU A 846 -5.90 30.82 78.64
C GLU A 846 -5.19 29.45 78.78
N GLY A 847 -3.96 29.49 79.30
CA GLY A 847 -3.30 28.41 80.06
C GLY A 847 -1.78 28.62 80.21
N PRO A 848 -1.16 28.47 81.41
CA PRO A 848 -0.14 29.42 81.87
C PRO A 848 1.31 28.91 81.75
N THR A 849 2.30 29.81 81.69
CA THR A 849 3.57 29.70 82.46
C THR A 849 4.50 30.92 82.28
N VAL A 850 4.78 31.58 83.42
CA VAL A 850 6.07 32.09 83.92
C VAL A 850 7.04 32.86 82.98
N GLY A 851 7.07 34.18 83.16
CA GLY A 851 8.24 34.87 83.76
C GLY A 851 9.37 35.44 82.86
N ARG A 852 9.70 36.71 83.16
CA ARG A 852 10.88 37.54 82.81
C ARG A 852 10.89 38.17 81.41
N LYS A 853 10.60 39.48 81.26
CA LYS A 853 11.29 40.73 81.67
C LYS A 853 12.63 41.02 80.96
N LEU A 854 12.66 42.28 80.49
CA LEU A 854 13.78 43.15 80.07
C LEU A 854 14.33 42.93 78.66
N SER A 855 14.73 43.95 77.90
CA SER A 855 14.43 45.39 77.76
C SER A 855 15.47 45.94 76.78
N THR A 856 15.23 47.18 76.34
CA THR A 856 16.24 48.20 75.94
C THR A 856 16.92 48.03 74.58
N LEU A 857 16.62 48.96 73.65
CA LEU A 857 17.46 50.13 73.25
C LEU A 857 18.53 49.72 72.23
N SER A 858 18.86 50.46 71.17
CA SER A 858 18.48 51.77 70.66
C SER A 858 18.99 51.84 69.22
N ASN A 859 18.40 52.72 68.42
CA ASN A 859 18.98 53.51 67.31
C ASN A 859 20.38 53.14 66.80
N ARG A 860 20.57 53.20 65.46
CA ARG A 860 20.99 54.45 64.80
C ARG A 860 21.37 54.24 63.31
N SER A 861 20.74 55.10 62.50
CA SER A 861 21.19 55.76 61.26
C SER A 861 21.65 54.95 60.05
N GLU A 862 20.82 55.09 59.01
CA GLU A 862 21.18 55.09 57.59
C GLU A 862 22.10 56.27 57.24
N LEU A 863 23.01 56.02 56.29
CA LEU A 863 23.58 57.00 55.38
C LEU A 863 23.72 56.36 53.99
N VAL A 864 22.87 56.86 53.08
CA VAL A 864 23.07 57.18 51.66
C VAL A 864 24.36 56.67 50.98
N GLU A 865 24.18 55.97 49.84
CA GLU A 865 24.96 56.20 48.62
C GLU A 865 24.21 55.65 47.38
N GLU A 866 23.84 56.55 46.46
CA GLU A 866 23.74 56.30 45.01
C GLU A 866 25.14 55.92 44.48
N PRO A 867 25.32 55.20 43.33
CA PRO A 867 24.81 55.70 42.04
C PRO A 867 24.60 54.70 40.88
N LYS A 868 24.07 55.30 39.79
CA LYS A 868 24.44 55.14 38.37
C LYS A 868 23.76 54.12 37.45
N ALA A 869 23.29 54.70 36.37
CA ALA A 869 22.74 54.15 35.13
C ALA A 869 23.83 53.57 34.22
N GLU A 870 23.40 52.69 33.31
CA GLU A 870 24.07 52.46 32.03
C GLU A 870 23.02 52.11 30.95
N GLU A 871 23.24 52.68 29.77
CA GLU A 871 22.38 52.78 28.59
C GLU A 871 22.73 51.75 27.50
N ALA A 872 21.86 51.68 26.48
CA ALA A 872 22.06 51.19 25.11
C ALA A 872 21.85 49.67 24.87
N ALA A 873 21.28 49.19 23.76
CA ALA A 873 20.94 49.79 22.48
C ALA A 873 19.79 49.02 21.81
N ALA A 874 18.99 49.73 21.00
CA ALA A 874 18.01 49.16 20.08
C ALA A 874 18.67 48.86 18.73
N GLN A 875 18.32 47.72 18.12
CA GLN A 875 18.51 47.47 16.70
C GLN A 875 17.15 47.16 16.06
N VAL A 876 16.89 47.92 14.98
CA VAL A 876 15.77 47.83 14.06
C VAL A 876 16.19 46.87 12.95
N GLU A 877 15.36 45.87 12.65
CA GLU A 877 15.50 45.08 11.43
C GLU A 877 14.17 45.06 10.66
N VAL A 878 14.30 45.32 9.37
CA VAL A 878 13.26 45.67 8.41
C VAL A 878 12.71 44.40 7.75
N VAL A 879 11.40 44.31 7.68
CA VAL A 879 10.64 43.29 6.92
C VAL A 879 10.53 43.71 5.45
N PRO A 880 10.70 42.80 4.48
CA PRO A 880 10.01 42.88 3.21
C PRO A 880 8.93 41.81 3.07
N ALA A 881 7.80 42.25 2.50
CA ALA A 881 6.66 41.44 2.12
C ALA A 881 6.90 40.75 0.77
N GLU A 882 6.38 39.52 0.62
CA GLU A 882 6.21 38.88 -0.69
C GLU A 882 4.88 38.10 -0.71
N GLU A 883 4.09 38.36 -1.76
CA GLU A 883 2.76 37.81 -2.05
C GLU A 883 2.83 36.38 -2.65
N PRO A 884 1.70 35.64 -2.67
CA PRO A 884 1.66 34.22 -3.00
C PRO A 884 1.46 33.94 -4.50
N SER A 885 1.98 32.80 -4.99
CA SER A 885 1.68 32.24 -6.32
C SER A 885 0.85 30.94 -6.21
N PRO A 886 0.10 30.55 -7.25
CA PRO A 886 -1.16 29.83 -7.11
C PRO A 886 -1.09 28.30 -7.34
N GLU A 887 -2.12 27.64 -6.82
CA GLU A 887 -2.46 26.22 -6.95
C GLU A 887 -2.75 25.80 -8.41
N LYS A 888 -2.27 24.60 -8.76
CA LYS A 888 -2.61 23.89 -10.00
C LYS A 888 -3.97 23.19 -9.84
N ILE A 889 -4.87 23.51 -10.77
CA ILE A 889 -6.13 22.82 -11.04
C ILE A 889 -5.81 21.54 -11.84
N VAL A 890 -6.32 20.40 -11.38
CA VAL A 890 -6.39 19.15 -12.15
C VAL A 890 -7.85 18.99 -12.60
N GLU A 891 -8.08 19.12 -13.91
CA GLU A 891 -9.34 18.82 -14.57
C GLU A 891 -9.46 17.30 -14.81
N GLU A 892 -10.45 16.66 -14.19
CA GLU A 892 -10.96 15.36 -14.62
C GLU A 892 -12.00 15.56 -15.72
N SER A 893 -11.71 15.03 -16.91
CA SER A 893 -12.61 15.00 -18.05
C SER A 893 -13.63 13.87 -17.91
N GLN A 894 -14.91 14.23 -17.85
CA GLN A 894 -16.04 13.31 -18.04
C GLN A 894 -16.30 13.11 -19.53
N THR A 895 -16.04 11.91 -20.04
CA THR A 895 -16.46 11.47 -21.38
C THR A 895 -17.86 10.89 -21.30
N GLN A 896 -18.83 11.58 -21.90
CA GLN A 896 -20.15 11.06 -22.24
C GLN A 896 -20.02 10.04 -23.39
N ALA A 897 -20.56 8.84 -23.20
CA ALA A 897 -20.81 7.89 -24.27
C ALA A 897 -22.33 7.85 -24.55
N ASN A 898 -22.68 8.22 -25.78
CA ASN A 898 -23.97 7.99 -26.42
C ASN A 898 -23.91 6.64 -27.16
N SER A 899 -25.01 5.89 -27.08
CA SER A 899 -25.61 5.07 -28.14
C SER A 899 -24.77 3.96 -28.80
N GLU A 900 -25.02 2.71 -28.42
CA GLU A 900 -25.66 1.66 -29.25
C GLU A 900 -26.00 0.42 -28.39
#